data_AF-A0A2V6UPC7-F1
#
_entry.id   AF-A0A2V6UPC7-F1
#
_cell.length_a   1.000
_cell.length_b   1.000
_cell.length_c   1.000
_cell.angle_alpha   90.00
_cell.angle_beta   90.00
_cell.angle_gamma   90.00
#
_symmetry.space_group_name_H-M   'P 1'
#
loop_
_entity.id
_entity.type
_entity.pdbx_description
1 polymer ?
#
loop_
_entity_poly.entity_id
_entity_poly.type
_entity_poly.pdbx_seq_one_letter_code
_entity_poly.pdbx_strand_id
1 'polypeptide(L)'
;MERRDFFRVVAATGAAAAAGGCGGAAETLLPQVVPNEQIVPGAPTYFATVCRECPAGCGALAENNNGRVTKLEGHPDHPVSRGALCLRGHAALQGLYHPDRLSGARLGGKPVTWEAAEAALVARLQAARGKGTSIALVSQLESGSLGRLMDAVLRALGARPRVAFEPFAYEAIRAANQLTFGRDAIPYYAFEEAGTVLSFGADFMETWLSTVEYSRSFAHMHTLRDGRAGLFVQVEPRQSLTASNADLWVRNAPGTEGVLALAILKAMVEDGLADRSFAEAVRGVDLETAARDTGVSVEMIKRVAHAFAAGRPGLAVGGGVAASGPDATQTQTAINLLNVAVGAVGRTVRFGPDSALGKASPFRDVARLIQAMAAGEIEVLLLANGVNPAFTLPAGLKFADAIGKVPFVVSFSNMPDETTALAHLILPDTHWLESWGDYGARDGVVGLLQPTMSPVRDSRPTGQVLIEVGRAVLGTAEGTGPLPWASFEAYLRNAWEPLVGAAGWGPTLERGGVWRAIAPVAVSPRQPPVTVAPAKLDGDPGGLALLAYPSLRWYDGRGASRSWLQEAPDPVTQIAWDGWVEVPRAAAQRLGVANGDVLRVISPHGSLELPAYVSDSLHPDAVAIPIGQHYAPYQTGRYVRPEAGPMNPLALLGSTIDPVSGGLAFLAVRVTLEKTGRRRPLAILQATHDQDQREIARELDLAAARELELRGHAPDHANLPSLYPDLVYPNHRWGMSIDLDACIGCSACMIACQAENNVAVVGKPQAAYGRQMHWLRVERWAEGAADHPRNIFLPMLCQHCEVAPCEPVCPVFAAYRTDEGLNGQVYNRCVGTRYCGNNCPYEVRRFNWFWWEWPGPLEVQLNPDVTVRQLGVMEKCTMCLQRIIAGKDRARGENRAVRDGDIVTACQQTCPTQAITFGDLKDGASRASKLARSPRGYHVFEELGTRPAITYLKKVTRAPERARG
;
A
#
# COMPACT_ATOMS: atom_id res chain seq x y z
N MET A 1 35.23 44.56 45.01
CA MET A 1 34.09 44.89 44.13
C MET A 1 32.93 45.28 45.03
N GLU A 2 32.51 46.55 44.99
CA GLU A 2 31.44 47.07 45.86
C GLU A 2 30.09 46.41 45.49
N ARG A 3 29.22 46.20 46.47
CA ARG A 3 27.89 45.59 46.28
C ARG A 3 27.05 46.35 45.23
N ARG A 4 27.24 47.66 45.12
CA ARG A 4 26.62 48.53 44.09
C ARG A 4 27.17 48.28 42.68
N ASP A 5 28.45 47.97 42.54
CA ASP A 5 29.07 47.69 41.24
C ASP A 5 28.70 46.30 40.75
N PHE A 6 28.56 45.32 41.65
CA PHE A 6 28.04 43.99 41.32
C PHE A 6 26.59 44.06 40.79
N PHE A 7 25.70 44.80 41.45
CA PHE A 7 24.32 44.96 40.97
C PHE A 7 24.21 45.78 39.67
N ARG A 8 25.11 46.74 39.42
CA ARG A 8 25.18 47.43 38.12
C ARG A 8 25.62 46.51 36.99
N VAL A 9 26.64 45.68 37.23
CA VAL A 9 27.12 44.71 36.24
C VAL A 9 26.05 43.64 35.98
N VAL A 10 25.39 43.11 37.02
CA VAL A 10 24.29 42.14 36.88
C VAL A 10 23.05 42.74 36.21
N ALA A 11 22.70 44.00 36.50
CA ALA A 11 21.59 44.67 35.82
C ALA A 11 21.92 44.98 34.35
N ALA A 12 23.16 45.38 34.03
CA ALA A 12 23.59 45.64 32.66
C ALA A 12 23.73 44.35 31.83
N THR A 13 24.29 43.28 32.42
CA THR A 13 24.40 41.96 31.76
C THR A 13 23.07 41.22 31.72
N GLY A 14 22.22 41.37 32.73
CA GLY A 14 20.86 40.83 32.76
C GLY A 14 19.93 41.51 31.76
N ALA A 15 20.05 42.84 31.56
CA ALA A 15 19.29 43.56 30.54
C ALA A 15 19.77 43.24 29.11
N ALA A 16 21.08 43.04 28.89
CA ALA A 16 21.60 42.61 27.59
C ALA A 16 21.24 41.15 27.26
N ALA A 17 21.25 40.25 28.25
CA ALA A 17 20.80 38.87 28.09
C ALA A 17 19.27 38.78 27.91
N ALA A 18 18.48 39.63 28.58
CA ALA A 18 17.04 39.73 28.38
C ALA A 18 16.67 40.35 27.03
N ALA A 19 17.44 41.31 26.51
CA ALA A 19 17.24 41.90 25.18
C ALA A 19 17.57 40.90 24.05
N GLY A 20 18.57 40.04 24.23
CA GLY A 20 18.84 38.91 23.32
C GLY A 20 17.78 37.80 23.38
N GLY A 21 17.07 37.66 24.51
CA GLY A 21 15.99 36.70 24.71
C GLY A 21 14.58 37.18 24.32
N CYS A 22 14.40 38.47 24.05
CA CYS A 22 13.12 39.08 23.65
C CYS A 22 13.06 39.51 22.17
N GLY A 23 14.00 39.04 21.35
CA GLY A 23 13.95 39.21 19.90
C GLY A 23 13.16 38.08 19.25
N GLY A 24 11.83 38.06 19.39
CA GLY A 24 11.02 37.27 18.46
C GLY A 24 11.31 37.79 17.05
N ALA A 25 11.79 36.93 16.15
CA ALA A 25 11.86 37.30 14.74
C ALA A 25 10.46 37.83 14.34
N ALA A 26 10.39 39.02 13.76
CA ALA A 26 9.11 39.59 13.35
C ALA A 26 8.47 38.63 12.33
N GLU A 27 7.41 37.93 12.74
CA GLU A 27 6.66 37.07 11.84
C GLU A 27 5.95 37.97 10.81
N THR A 28 6.22 37.72 9.54
CA THR A 28 5.61 38.48 8.45
C THR A 28 4.35 37.76 7.99
N LEU A 29 3.19 38.39 8.18
CA LEU A 29 1.93 37.92 7.63
C LEU A 29 1.79 38.47 6.20
N LEU A 30 1.80 37.57 5.21
CA LEU A 30 1.68 37.93 3.80
C LEU A 30 0.26 37.58 3.30
N PRO A 31 -0.64 38.57 3.11
CA PRO A 31 -1.93 38.31 2.49
C PRO A 31 -1.77 38.02 1.00
N GLN A 32 -2.79 37.43 0.38
CA GLN A 32 -2.84 37.31 -1.07
C GLN A 32 -2.89 38.70 -1.70
N VAL A 33 -2.06 38.94 -2.73
CA VAL A 33 -2.06 40.18 -3.50
C VAL A 33 -3.39 40.35 -4.25
N VAL A 34 -3.91 39.25 -4.78
CA VAL A 34 -5.24 39.16 -5.39
C VAL A 34 -6.04 38.12 -4.61
N PRO A 35 -7.06 38.54 -3.83
CA PRO A 35 -7.89 37.61 -3.07
C PRO A 35 -8.58 36.59 -3.98
N ASN A 36 -8.49 35.31 -3.65
CA ASN A 36 -9.31 34.27 -4.25
C ASN A 36 -10.55 34.04 -3.38
N GLU A 37 -11.74 34.39 -3.89
CA GLU A 37 -13.01 34.25 -3.17
C GLU A 37 -13.34 32.79 -2.79
N GLN A 38 -12.72 31.81 -3.45
CA GLN A 38 -12.89 30.38 -3.15
C GLN A 38 -12.01 29.90 -1.98
N ILE A 39 -11.03 30.69 -1.54
CA ILE A 39 -10.10 30.33 -0.47
C ILE A 39 -10.45 31.16 0.77
N VAL A 40 -10.82 30.47 1.86
CA VAL A 40 -10.99 31.09 3.17
C VAL A 40 -9.74 30.80 4.01
N PRO A 41 -8.92 31.81 4.36
CA PRO A 41 -7.72 31.58 5.16
C PRO A 41 -8.04 30.87 6.48
N GLY A 42 -7.37 29.74 6.71
CA GLY A 42 -7.55 28.93 7.93
C GLY A 42 -8.64 27.86 7.82
N ALA A 43 -9.35 27.76 6.68
CA ALA A 43 -10.24 26.65 6.39
C ALA A 43 -9.69 25.82 5.22
N PRO A 44 -9.54 24.49 5.37
CA PRO A 44 -9.09 23.65 4.27
C PRO A 44 -10.15 23.55 3.16
N THR A 45 -9.71 23.48 1.92
CA THR A 45 -10.54 23.15 0.75
C THR A 45 -10.21 21.74 0.28
N TYR A 46 -11.21 20.94 -0.07
CA TYR A 46 -11.03 19.55 -0.50
C TYR A 46 -11.24 19.42 -2.01
N PHE A 47 -10.27 18.84 -2.71
CA PHE A 47 -10.35 18.57 -4.14
C PHE A 47 -10.40 17.06 -4.40
N ALA A 48 -11.35 16.62 -5.24
CA ALA A 48 -11.45 15.22 -5.63
C ALA A 48 -10.44 14.89 -6.75
N THR A 49 -9.65 13.84 -6.58
CA THR A 49 -8.62 13.41 -7.53
C THR A 49 -8.44 11.89 -7.49
N VAL A 50 -7.44 11.34 -8.18
CA VAL A 50 -7.16 9.90 -8.20
C VAL A 50 -5.70 9.64 -7.81
N CYS A 51 -5.48 8.76 -6.84
CA CYS A 51 -4.15 8.32 -6.44
C CYS A 51 -3.49 7.48 -7.55
N ARG A 52 -2.24 7.82 -7.89
CA ARG A 52 -1.43 7.15 -8.93
C ARG A 52 -0.19 6.42 -8.40
N GLU A 53 -0.12 6.14 -7.09
CA GLU A 53 0.98 5.37 -6.50
C GLU A 53 0.92 3.86 -6.83
N CYS A 54 -0.14 3.38 -7.47
CA CYS A 54 -0.21 2.06 -8.13
C CYS A 54 -1.37 2.04 -9.15
N PRO A 55 -1.51 0.98 -9.97
CA PRO A 55 -2.56 0.87 -10.98
C PRO A 55 -4.01 0.76 -10.45
N ALA A 56 -4.22 0.69 -9.13
CA ALA A 56 -5.54 0.49 -8.54
C ALA A 56 -6.51 1.67 -8.76
N GLY A 57 -6.00 2.89 -8.93
CA GLY A 57 -6.83 4.07 -9.20
C GLY A 57 -7.79 4.45 -8.06
N CYS A 58 -7.32 4.46 -6.81
CA CYS A 58 -8.12 4.88 -5.66
C CYS A 58 -8.48 6.37 -5.75
N GLY A 59 -9.78 6.71 -5.74
CA GLY A 59 -10.22 8.10 -5.62
C GLY A 59 -9.79 8.70 -4.27
N ALA A 60 -9.27 9.91 -4.30
CA ALA A 60 -8.72 10.63 -3.16
C ALA A 60 -9.33 12.03 -3.03
N LEU A 61 -9.36 12.54 -1.81
CA LEU A 61 -9.62 13.94 -1.49
C LEU A 61 -8.30 14.56 -1.03
N ALA A 62 -7.87 15.60 -1.73
CA ALA A 62 -6.70 16.38 -1.36
C ALA A 62 -7.13 17.57 -0.50
N GLU A 63 -6.69 17.58 0.74
CA GLU A 63 -6.85 18.71 1.65
C GLU A 63 -5.85 19.79 1.27
N ASN A 64 -6.35 20.89 0.72
CA ASN A 64 -5.58 22.06 0.34
C ASN A 64 -5.77 23.16 1.39
N ASN A 65 -4.65 23.57 2.00
CA ASN A 65 -4.57 24.67 2.94
C ASN A 65 -3.86 25.86 2.28
N ASN A 66 -4.64 26.84 1.82
CA ASN A 66 -4.12 28.09 1.23
C ASN A 66 -3.17 27.89 0.03
N GLY A 67 -3.48 26.96 -0.87
CA GLY A 67 -2.72 26.69 -2.10
C GLY A 67 -1.71 25.54 -2.02
N ARG A 68 -1.58 24.85 -0.89
CA ARG A 68 -0.72 23.66 -0.72
C ARG A 68 -1.50 22.48 -0.18
N VAL A 69 -1.15 21.27 -0.61
CA VAL A 69 -1.77 20.04 -0.13
C VAL A 69 -1.05 19.57 1.13
N THR A 70 -1.77 19.35 2.23
CA THR A 70 -1.18 18.90 3.50
C THR A 70 -1.60 17.50 3.88
N LYS A 71 -2.73 17.03 3.34
CA LYS A 71 -3.26 15.70 3.63
C LYS A 71 -3.98 15.11 2.42
N LEU A 72 -3.86 13.80 2.25
CA LEU A 72 -4.67 13.01 1.32
C LEU A 72 -5.56 12.07 2.11
N GLU A 73 -6.83 11.98 1.73
CA GLU A 73 -7.80 11.04 2.28
C GLU A 73 -8.52 10.28 1.17
N GLY A 74 -9.18 9.17 1.49
CA GLY A 74 -9.95 8.44 0.49
C GLY A 74 -11.26 9.17 0.19
N HIS A 75 -11.67 9.18 -1.07
CA HIS A 75 -12.96 9.74 -1.46
C HIS A 75 -14.11 8.79 -1.06
N PRO A 76 -15.08 9.22 -0.22
CA PRO A 76 -16.18 8.38 0.25
C PRO A 76 -17.05 7.78 -0.86
N ASP A 77 -17.36 8.57 -1.90
CA ASP A 77 -18.26 8.14 -2.98
C ASP A 77 -17.56 7.40 -4.13
N HIS A 78 -16.23 7.40 -4.16
CA HIS A 78 -15.49 6.71 -5.20
C HIS A 78 -15.55 5.18 -5.00
N PRO A 79 -15.98 4.38 -6.01
CA PRO A 79 -16.27 2.94 -5.83
C PRO A 79 -15.11 2.09 -5.31
N VAL A 80 -13.87 2.47 -5.63
CA VAL A 80 -12.65 1.73 -5.25
C VAL A 80 -12.23 2.02 -3.81
N SER A 81 -12.11 3.29 -3.42
CA SER A 81 -11.56 3.70 -2.13
C SER A 81 -12.61 3.73 -1.02
N ARG A 82 -13.85 4.13 -1.34
CA ARG A 82 -14.98 4.25 -0.39
C ARG A 82 -14.59 4.92 0.93
N GLY A 83 -13.79 5.99 0.84
CA GLY A 83 -13.32 6.78 1.98
C GLY A 83 -11.93 6.44 2.53
N ALA A 84 -11.29 5.34 2.09
CA ALA A 84 -10.01 4.87 2.61
C ALA A 84 -8.84 5.03 1.61
N LEU A 85 -7.61 5.12 2.12
CA LEU A 85 -6.37 5.06 1.33
C LEU A 85 -5.37 4.10 1.99
N CYS A 86 -4.53 3.46 1.18
CA CYS A 86 -3.42 2.68 1.72
C CYS A 86 -2.24 3.57 2.13
N LEU A 87 -1.23 2.99 2.79
CA LEU A 87 -0.02 3.71 3.20
C LEU A 87 0.70 4.42 2.04
N ARG A 88 0.71 3.84 0.83
CA ARG A 88 1.31 4.48 -0.35
C ARG A 88 0.56 5.75 -0.72
N GLY A 89 -0.78 5.71 -0.70
CA GLY A 89 -1.63 6.87 -1.00
C GLY A 89 -1.37 8.05 -0.07
N HIS A 90 -1.20 7.82 1.23
CA HIS A 90 -0.81 8.88 2.18
C HIS A 90 0.59 9.42 1.90
N ALA A 91 1.54 8.54 1.58
CA ALA A 91 2.92 8.92 1.32
C ALA A 91 3.18 9.60 -0.03
N ALA A 92 2.17 9.71 -0.90
CA ALA A 92 2.30 10.42 -2.17
C ALA A 92 2.67 11.90 -2.00
N LEU A 93 2.30 12.53 -0.87
CA LEU A 93 2.72 13.90 -0.55
C LEU A 93 4.25 14.04 -0.44
N GLN A 94 4.94 13.01 0.04
CA GLN A 94 6.40 12.99 0.05
C GLN A 94 7.01 12.82 -1.34
N GLY A 95 6.24 12.35 -2.32
CA GLY A 95 6.61 12.39 -3.73
C GLY A 95 6.43 13.79 -4.34
N LEU A 96 5.31 14.45 -4.05
CA LEU A 96 5.03 15.83 -4.46
C LEU A 96 6.09 16.81 -3.96
N TYR A 97 6.38 16.76 -2.65
CA TYR A 97 7.33 17.63 -1.96
C TYR A 97 8.72 17.00 -1.78
N HIS A 98 9.09 16.05 -2.64
CA HIS A 98 10.36 15.36 -2.49
C HIS A 98 11.57 16.32 -2.67
N PRO A 99 12.61 16.28 -1.80
CA PRO A 99 13.79 17.14 -1.94
C PRO A 99 14.55 16.89 -3.26
N ASP A 100 14.71 15.60 -3.63
CA ASP A 100 15.42 15.20 -4.86
C ASP A 100 14.58 15.36 -6.15
N ARG A 101 13.35 15.88 -6.08
CA ARG A 101 12.49 16.02 -7.26
C ARG A 101 13.16 16.90 -8.32
N LEU A 102 13.16 16.44 -9.57
CA LEU A 102 13.80 17.11 -10.71
C LEU A 102 13.13 18.46 -11.01
N SER A 103 13.92 19.42 -11.50
CA SER A 103 13.47 20.77 -11.88
C SER A 103 14.29 21.29 -13.05
N GLY A 104 13.61 21.83 -14.05
CA GLY A 104 14.18 22.32 -15.31
C GLY A 104 14.66 21.20 -16.25
N ALA A 105 14.49 21.41 -17.55
CA ALA A 105 14.92 20.45 -18.57
C ALA A 105 16.45 20.28 -18.59
N ARG A 106 16.91 19.06 -18.92
CA ARG A 106 18.35 18.74 -19.01
C ARG A 106 18.67 17.95 -20.27
N LEU A 107 19.80 18.29 -20.91
CA LEU A 107 20.33 17.60 -22.08
C LEU A 107 21.80 17.23 -21.83
N GLY A 108 22.15 15.95 -21.94
CA GLY A 108 23.50 15.46 -21.65
C GLY A 108 23.96 15.78 -20.22
N GLY A 109 23.02 15.73 -19.27
CA GLY A 109 23.26 16.07 -17.86
C GLY A 109 23.31 17.56 -17.53
N LYS A 110 23.30 18.45 -18.53
CA LYS A 110 23.38 19.90 -18.34
C LYS A 110 21.99 20.55 -18.38
N PRO A 111 21.69 21.54 -17.51
CA PRO A 111 20.47 22.32 -17.62
C PRO A 111 20.35 23.03 -18.97
N VAL A 112 19.15 23.03 -19.54
CA VAL A 112 18.78 23.74 -20.78
C VAL A 112 17.41 24.39 -20.60
N THR A 113 17.05 25.36 -21.45
CA THR A 113 15.68 25.89 -21.46
C THR A 113 14.72 24.86 -22.04
N TRP A 114 13.42 24.99 -21.71
CA TRP A 114 12.39 24.11 -22.27
C TRP A 114 12.32 24.20 -23.80
N GLU A 115 12.47 25.41 -24.36
CA GLU A 115 12.44 25.63 -25.81
C GLU A 115 13.60 24.91 -26.51
N ALA A 116 14.81 24.94 -25.92
CA ALA A 116 15.96 24.22 -26.45
C ALA A 116 15.80 22.70 -26.32
N ALA A 117 15.22 22.23 -25.22
CA ALA A 117 14.94 20.82 -24.99
C ALA A 117 13.91 20.26 -25.99
N GLU A 118 12.80 20.98 -26.19
CA GLU A 118 11.75 20.64 -27.14
C GLU A 118 12.28 20.70 -28.58
N ALA A 119 13.06 21.73 -28.95
CA ALA A 119 13.68 21.81 -30.27
C ALA A 119 14.63 20.62 -30.55
N ALA A 120 15.42 20.21 -29.56
CA ALA A 120 16.29 19.04 -29.68
C ALA A 120 15.48 17.74 -29.89
N LEU A 121 14.38 17.57 -29.16
CA LEU A 121 13.47 16.44 -29.33
C LEU A 121 12.79 16.45 -30.71
N VAL A 122 12.27 17.61 -31.14
CA VAL A 122 11.63 17.78 -32.46
C VAL A 122 12.60 17.38 -33.58
N ALA A 123 13.83 17.87 -33.55
CA ALA A 123 14.83 17.56 -34.57
C ALA A 123 15.12 16.05 -34.66
N ARG A 124 15.20 15.36 -33.52
CA ARG A 124 15.45 13.91 -33.46
C ARG A 124 14.25 13.11 -33.96
N LEU A 125 13.02 13.51 -33.58
CA LEU A 125 11.81 12.86 -34.06
C LEU A 125 11.59 13.08 -35.56
N GLN A 126 11.85 14.28 -36.09
CA GLN A 126 11.78 14.56 -37.53
C GLN A 126 12.77 13.70 -38.32
N ALA A 127 14.00 13.52 -37.81
CA ALA A 127 15.01 12.69 -38.47
C ALA A 127 14.69 11.18 -38.43
N ALA A 128 14.01 10.72 -37.38
CA ALA A 128 13.60 9.32 -37.23
C ALA A 128 12.29 9.01 -37.99
N ARG A 129 11.43 10.03 -38.19
CA ARG A 129 10.15 9.92 -38.90
C ARG A 129 10.36 9.41 -40.32
N GLY A 130 9.49 8.51 -40.76
CA GLY A 130 9.55 7.91 -42.10
C GLY A 130 10.53 6.75 -42.26
N LYS A 131 11.40 6.49 -41.27
CA LYS A 131 12.28 5.31 -41.24
C LYS A 131 11.63 4.07 -40.60
N GLY A 132 10.34 3.86 -40.89
CA GLY A 132 9.56 2.77 -40.30
C GLY A 132 9.42 2.88 -38.77
N THR A 133 9.50 1.75 -38.07
CA THR A 133 9.22 1.60 -36.63
C THR A 133 10.40 1.97 -35.71
N SER A 134 11.10 3.07 -36.00
CA SER A 134 12.32 3.50 -35.31
C SER A 134 12.08 4.32 -34.03
N ILE A 135 10.83 4.74 -33.80
CA ILE A 135 10.41 5.49 -32.61
C ILE A 135 9.60 4.55 -31.71
N ALA A 136 9.94 4.50 -30.42
CA ALA A 136 9.23 3.73 -29.41
C ALA A 136 8.89 4.60 -28.19
N LEU A 137 7.76 4.29 -27.54
CA LEU A 137 7.35 4.90 -26.28
C LEU A 137 6.96 3.81 -25.28
N VAL A 138 7.52 3.91 -24.07
CA VAL A 138 7.16 3.08 -22.92
C VAL A 138 6.50 3.96 -21.88
N SER A 139 5.34 3.55 -21.38
CA SER A 139 4.64 4.23 -20.30
C SER A 139 4.23 3.24 -19.23
N GLN A 140 3.89 3.73 -18.04
CA GLN A 140 3.08 2.94 -17.10
C GLN A 140 1.67 2.72 -17.68
N LEU A 141 0.81 2.00 -16.98
CA LEU A 141 -0.58 1.88 -17.39
C LEU A 141 -1.28 3.24 -17.28
N GLU A 142 -1.54 3.84 -18.44
CA GLU A 142 -2.37 5.03 -18.61
C GLU A 142 -3.67 4.64 -19.32
N SER A 143 -4.73 4.40 -18.53
CA SER A 143 -6.04 3.93 -19.02
C SER A 143 -6.97 5.06 -19.50
N GLY A 144 -6.60 6.31 -19.22
CA GLY A 144 -7.36 7.52 -19.54
C GLY A 144 -6.97 8.18 -20.86
N SER A 145 -7.25 9.48 -20.92
CA SER A 145 -6.96 10.41 -22.02
C SER A 145 -5.46 10.51 -22.30
N LEU A 146 -4.59 10.50 -21.28
CA LEU A 146 -3.14 10.56 -21.52
C LEU A 146 -2.64 9.39 -22.38
N GLY A 147 -3.07 8.16 -22.08
CA GLY A 147 -2.73 6.98 -22.88
C GLY A 147 -3.26 7.08 -24.31
N ARG A 148 -4.52 7.54 -24.48
CA ARG A 148 -5.12 7.76 -25.81
C ARG A 148 -4.37 8.81 -26.62
N LEU A 149 -3.89 9.88 -25.98
CA LEU A 149 -3.08 10.91 -26.59
C LEU A 149 -1.72 10.36 -27.03
N MET A 150 -1.02 9.63 -26.16
CA MET A 150 0.24 8.98 -26.50
C MET A 150 0.08 8.09 -27.75
N ASP A 151 -0.98 7.27 -27.78
CA ASP A 151 -1.26 6.39 -28.92
C ASP A 151 -1.59 7.19 -30.20
N ALA A 152 -2.29 8.33 -30.07
CA ALA A 152 -2.57 9.22 -31.21
C ALA A 152 -1.31 9.90 -31.76
N VAL A 153 -0.43 10.38 -30.88
CA VAL A 153 0.87 10.95 -31.25
C VAL A 153 1.73 9.92 -31.97
N LEU A 154 1.85 8.70 -31.42
CA LEU A 154 2.63 7.63 -32.05
C LEU A 154 2.09 7.27 -33.45
N ARG A 155 0.76 7.15 -33.61
CA ARG A 155 0.14 6.93 -34.92
C ARG A 155 0.43 8.06 -35.90
N ALA A 156 0.32 9.31 -35.47
CA ALA A 156 0.59 10.47 -36.32
C ALA A 156 2.07 10.55 -36.77
N LEU A 157 3.00 10.08 -35.92
CA LEU A 157 4.42 10.00 -36.23
C LEU A 157 4.82 8.75 -37.04
N GLY A 158 3.92 7.78 -37.22
CA GLY A 158 4.24 6.49 -37.83
C GLY A 158 5.15 5.61 -36.96
N ALA A 159 5.09 5.79 -35.63
CA ALA A 159 5.92 5.09 -34.64
C ALA A 159 5.36 3.69 -34.29
N ARG A 160 6.11 2.93 -33.48
CA ARG A 160 5.62 1.68 -32.90
C ARG A 160 4.41 1.91 -31.99
N PRO A 161 3.52 0.91 -31.82
CA PRO A 161 2.55 0.91 -30.75
C PRO A 161 3.24 1.11 -29.39
N ARG A 162 2.58 1.85 -28.50
CA ARG A 162 3.04 2.07 -27.13
C ARG A 162 3.18 0.75 -26.39
N VAL A 163 4.24 0.63 -25.59
CA VAL A 163 4.37 -0.43 -24.59
C VAL A 163 3.90 0.12 -23.25
N ALA A 164 2.73 -0.32 -22.79
CA ALA A 164 2.19 0.00 -21.47
C ALA A 164 2.76 -1.00 -20.46
N PHE A 165 3.91 -0.66 -19.88
CA PHE A 165 4.67 -1.52 -18.99
C PHE A 165 4.20 -1.37 -17.55
N GLU A 166 3.63 -2.44 -17.01
CA GLU A 166 3.41 -2.63 -15.59
C GLU A 166 4.17 -3.90 -15.16
N PRO A 167 5.05 -3.83 -14.13
CA PRO A 167 5.79 -5.01 -13.68
C PRO A 167 4.87 -6.16 -13.25
N PHE A 168 3.68 -5.85 -12.72
CA PHE A 168 2.70 -6.81 -12.22
C PHE A 168 1.39 -6.69 -13.04
N ALA A 169 1.36 -7.31 -14.23
CA ALA A 169 0.27 -7.16 -15.21
C ALA A 169 -0.72 -8.35 -15.31
N TYR A 170 -0.51 -9.41 -14.52
CA TYR A 170 -1.40 -10.59 -14.40
C TYR A 170 -1.80 -11.24 -15.74
N GLU A 171 -0.87 -11.35 -16.68
CA GLU A 171 -1.12 -11.91 -18.01
C GLU A 171 -1.66 -13.34 -17.99
N ALA A 172 -1.28 -14.13 -16.98
CA ALA A 172 -1.77 -15.49 -16.79
C ALA A 172 -3.28 -15.56 -16.50
N ILE A 173 -3.83 -14.59 -15.74
CA ILE A 173 -5.28 -14.51 -15.45
C ILE A 173 -6.04 -14.28 -16.75
N ARG A 174 -5.59 -13.31 -17.54
CA ARG A 174 -6.14 -12.96 -18.85
C ARG A 174 -6.13 -14.16 -19.82
N ALA A 175 -4.99 -14.82 -19.95
CA ALA A 175 -4.85 -15.99 -20.81
C ALA A 175 -5.74 -17.15 -20.37
N ALA A 176 -5.80 -17.45 -19.07
CA ALA A 176 -6.68 -18.50 -18.54
C ALA A 176 -8.17 -18.17 -18.73
N ASN A 177 -8.55 -16.90 -18.61
CA ASN A 177 -9.92 -16.45 -18.89
C ASN A 177 -10.25 -16.51 -20.39
N GLN A 178 -9.29 -16.27 -21.27
CA GLN A 178 -9.46 -16.49 -22.70
C GLN A 178 -9.70 -17.98 -23.02
N LEU A 179 -8.96 -18.88 -22.37
CA LEU A 179 -9.12 -20.33 -22.55
C LEU A 179 -10.44 -20.85 -21.97
N THR A 180 -10.81 -20.41 -20.77
CA THR A 180 -11.97 -20.94 -20.03
C THR A 180 -13.27 -20.25 -20.43
N PHE A 181 -13.27 -18.92 -20.58
CA PHE A 181 -14.48 -18.12 -20.77
C PHE A 181 -14.55 -17.43 -22.14
N GLY A 182 -13.50 -17.52 -22.96
CA GLY A 182 -13.43 -16.86 -24.26
C GLY A 182 -13.24 -15.34 -24.17
N ARG A 183 -12.74 -14.83 -23.03
CA ARG A 183 -12.56 -13.40 -22.79
C ARG A 183 -11.17 -13.10 -22.22
N ASP A 184 -10.40 -12.31 -22.96
CA ASP A 184 -9.11 -11.75 -22.54
C ASP A 184 -9.32 -10.56 -21.61
N ALA A 185 -9.63 -10.83 -20.34
CA ALA A 185 -9.88 -9.81 -19.33
C ALA A 185 -9.51 -10.28 -17.91
N ILE A 186 -9.32 -9.32 -17.01
CA ILE A 186 -9.26 -9.57 -15.57
C ILE A 186 -10.63 -9.19 -14.98
N PRO A 187 -11.45 -10.15 -14.53
CA PRO A 187 -12.81 -9.89 -14.06
C PRO A 187 -12.79 -9.17 -12.71
N TYR A 188 -13.96 -8.67 -12.31
CA TYR A 188 -14.20 -8.27 -10.94
C TYR A 188 -14.49 -9.51 -10.08
N TYR A 189 -13.78 -9.61 -8.97
CA TYR A 189 -13.98 -10.67 -7.97
C TYR A 189 -14.82 -10.11 -6.81
N ALA A 190 -16.07 -10.55 -6.67
CA ALA A 190 -16.98 -10.06 -5.64
C ALA A 190 -16.77 -10.82 -4.32
N PHE A 191 -15.69 -10.49 -3.61
CA PHE A 191 -15.37 -11.08 -2.31
C PHE A 191 -16.51 -10.92 -1.31
N GLU A 192 -17.17 -9.76 -1.33
CA GLU A 192 -18.26 -9.39 -0.45
C GLU A 192 -19.49 -10.31 -0.56
N GLU A 193 -19.61 -11.07 -1.65
CA GLU A 193 -20.71 -12.02 -1.84
C GLU A 193 -20.31 -13.47 -1.55
N ALA A 194 -19.02 -13.75 -1.36
CA ALA A 194 -18.51 -15.11 -1.18
C ALA A 194 -18.85 -15.65 0.22
N GLY A 195 -19.27 -16.93 0.30
CA GLY A 195 -19.34 -17.67 1.55
C GLY A 195 -17.99 -18.30 1.92
N THR A 196 -17.17 -18.63 0.92
CA THR A 196 -15.79 -19.07 1.10
C THR A 196 -14.89 -18.54 0.00
N VAL A 197 -13.73 -18.01 0.39
CA VAL A 197 -12.65 -17.63 -0.51
C VAL A 197 -11.53 -18.66 -0.40
N LEU A 198 -11.14 -19.23 -1.54
CA LEU A 198 -9.99 -20.11 -1.69
C LEU A 198 -8.95 -19.43 -2.60
N SER A 199 -7.87 -18.95 -2.01
CA SER A 199 -6.87 -18.15 -2.71
C SER A 199 -5.57 -18.94 -2.91
N PHE A 200 -4.99 -18.87 -4.10
CA PHE A 200 -3.74 -19.50 -4.48
C PHE A 200 -2.69 -18.43 -4.78
N GLY A 201 -1.90 -18.09 -3.77
CA GLY A 201 -0.82 -17.11 -3.85
C GLY A 201 -1.24 -15.68 -4.18
N ALA A 202 -2.55 -15.35 -4.20
CA ALA A 202 -3.00 -13.98 -4.42
C ALA A 202 -2.87 -13.16 -3.14
N ASP A 203 -2.17 -12.03 -3.22
CA ASP A 203 -1.86 -11.12 -2.11
C ASP A 203 -2.82 -9.90 -2.10
N PHE A 204 -4.13 -10.14 -2.08
CA PHE A 204 -5.18 -9.10 -2.24
C PHE A 204 -5.30 -8.09 -1.10
N MET A 205 -4.66 -8.36 0.04
CA MET A 205 -4.50 -7.37 1.12
C MET A 205 -3.21 -6.56 1.00
N GLU A 206 -2.38 -6.85 -0.01
CA GLU A 206 -1.05 -6.26 -0.21
C GLU A 206 -0.98 -5.50 -1.53
N THR A 207 -0.67 -6.16 -2.64
CA THR A 207 -0.46 -5.49 -3.93
C THR A 207 -1.32 -6.02 -5.06
N TRP A 208 -2.05 -7.11 -4.84
CA TRP A 208 -2.88 -7.72 -5.87
C TRP A 208 -4.07 -6.85 -6.29
N LEU A 209 -4.07 -6.44 -7.56
CA LEU A 209 -5.07 -5.63 -8.26
C LEU A 209 -5.45 -4.30 -7.57
N SER A 210 -6.15 -4.36 -6.44
CA SER A 210 -6.61 -3.20 -5.66
C SER A 210 -6.67 -3.51 -4.16
N THR A 211 -5.60 -3.16 -3.46
CA THR A 211 -5.45 -3.40 -2.00
C THR A 211 -6.65 -2.90 -1.20
N VAL A 212 -7.13 -1.68 -1.46
CA VAL A 212 -8.19 -1.04 -0.67
C VAL A 212 -9.55 -1.67 -0.94
N GLU A 213 -9.88 -1.89 -2.22
CA GLU A 213 -11.18 -2.44 -2.64
C GLU A 213 -11.35 -3.88 -2.15
N TYR A 214 -10.32 -4.72 -2.34
CA TYR A 214 -10.38 -6.12 -1.94
C TYR A 214 -10.22 -6.32 -0.43
N SER A 215 -9.44 -5.49 0.27
CA SER A 215 -9.43 -5.52 1.75
C SER A 215 -10.81 -5.19 2.33
N ARG A 216 -11.49 -4.18 1.78
CA ARG A 216 -12.84 -3.81 2.23
C ARG A 216 -13.87 -4.91 1.94
N SER A 217 -13.82 -5.46 0.74
CA SER A 217 -14.75 -6.51 0.31
C SER A 217 -14.51 -7.81 1.09
N PHE A 218 -13.24 -8.15 1.36
CA PHE A 218 -12.85 -9.20 2.28
C PHE A 218 -13.41 -8.98 3.68
N ALA A 219 -13.24 -7.80 4.28
CA ALA A 219 -13.77 -7.53 5.61
C ALA A 219 -15.31 -7.58 5.66
N HIS A 220 -16.00 -7.26 4.56
CA HIS A 220 -17.45 -7.45 4.48
C HIS A 220 -17.84 -8.93 4.54
N MET A 221 -17.08 -9.80 3.88
CA MET A 221 -17.29 -11.24 3.88
C MET A 221 -16.85 -11.92 5.18
N HIS A 222 -15.69 -11.53 5.70
CA HIS A 222 -14.98 -12.25 6.75
C HIS A 222 -15.38 -11.75 8.15
N THR A 223 -15.51 -10.46 8.41
CA THR A 223 -15.80 -10.00 9.78
C THR A 223 -17.15 -10.50 10.28
N LEU A 224 -17.23 -10.98 11.53
CA LEU A 224 -18.48 -11.43 12.14
C LEU A 224 -19.53 -10.31 12.15
N ARG A 225 -20.68 -10.57 11.50
CA ARG A 225 -21.83 -9.67 11.45
C ARG A 225 -23.12 -10.48 11.47
N ASP A 226 -24.02 -10.15 12.38
CA ASP A 226 -25.33 -10.81 12.52
C ASP A 226 -25.20 -12.36 12.59
N GLY A 227 -24.22 -12.86 13.35
CA GLY A 227 -23.91 -14.29 13.46
C GLY A 227 -23.29 -14.94 12.20
N ARG A 228 -23.04 -14.18 11.12
CA ARG A 228 -22.46 -14.67 9.86
C ARG A 228 -21.02 -14.22 9.70
N ALA A 229 -20.19 -15.13 9.19
CA ALA A 229 -18.79 -14.90 8.87
C ALA A 229 -18.37 -15.92 7.81
N GLY A 230 -17.83 -15.47 6.67
CA GLY A 230 -17.36 -16.35 5.59
C GLY A 230 -16.07 -17.07 5.96
N LEU A 231 -15.62 -18.03 5.16
CA LEU A 231 -14.34 -18.73 5.40
C LEU A 231 -13.27 -18.27 4.41
N PHE A 232 -12.04 -18.10 4.87
CA PHE A 232 -10.92 -17.77 4.02
C PHE A 232 -9.77 -18.78 4.15
N VAL A 233 -9.45 -19.44 3.04
CA VAL A 233 -8.32 -20.37 2.90
C VAL A 233 -7.28 -19.75 1.95
N GLN A 234 -6.04 -19.64 2.42
CA GLN A 234 -4.91 -19.20 1.61
C GLN A 234 -3.94 -20.38 1.39
N VAL A 235 -3.68 -20.71 0.13
CA VAL A 235 -2.62 -21.60 -0.31
C VAL A 235 -1.43 -20.75 -0.73
N GLU A 236 -0.34 -20.80 0.02
CA GLU A 236 0.90 -20.07 -0.32
C GLU A 236 2.09 -20.64 0.49
N PRO A 237 3.31 -20.73 -0.09
CA PRO A 237 4.48 -21.23 0.65
C PRO A 237 4.99 -20.29 1.75
N ARG A 238 4.67 -19.00 1.66
CA ARG A 238 5.01 -17.95 2.63
C ARG A 238 3.74 -17.48 3.33
N GLN A 239 3.81 -17.26 4.63
CA GLN A 239 2.75 -16.58 5.36
C GLN A 239 2.83 -15.06 5.11
N SER A 240 2.32 -14.62 3.97
CA SER A 240 2.14 -13.21 3.61
C SER A 240 1.20 -12.48 4.59
N LEU A 241 1.01 -11.16 4.42
CA LEU A 241 -0.01 -10.44 5.21
C LEU A 241 -1.40 -11.02 4.90
N THR A 242 -1.63 -11.36 3.64
CA THR A 242 -2.87 -12.00 3.20
C THR A 242 -3.04 -13.37 3.87
N ALA A 243 -2.01 -14.23 3.84
CA ALA A 243 -2.03 -15.53 4.52
C ALA A 243 -2.18 -15.42 6.05
N SER A 244 -1.62 -14.37 6.66
CA SER A 244 -1.73 -14.08 8.09
C SER A 244 -3.17 -13.80 8.55
N ASN A 245 -4.04 -13.43 7.61
CA ASN A 245 -5.47 -13.21 7.86
C ASN A 245 -6.34 -14.40 7.44
N ALA A 246 -5.75 -15.49 6.96
CA ALA A 246 -6.49 -16.70 6.62
C ALA A 246 -6.95 -17.47 7.86
N ASP A 247 -8.13 -18.07 7.75
CA ASP A 247 -8.65 -19.01 8.74
C ASP A 247 -7.90 -20.35 8.65
N LEU A 248 -7.46 -20.69 7.44
CA LEU A 248 -6.56 -21.80 7.15
C LEU A 248 -5.48 -21.35 6.17
N TRP A 249 -4.23 -21.32 6.63
CA TRP A 249 -3.06 -21.21 5.77
C TRP A 249 -2.56 -22.61 5.42
N VAL A 250 -2.62 -22.95 4.13
CA VAL A 250 -2.09 -24.19 3.58
C VAL A 250 -0.72 -23.91 2.98
N ARG A 251 0.32 -24.30 3.72
CA ARG A 251 1.72 -24.11 3.31
C ARG A 251 2.14 -25.22 2.34
N ASN A 252 2.04 -24.95 1.04
CA ASN A 252 2.46 -25.86 -0.02
C ASN A 252 3.93 -25.67 -0.43
N ALA A 253 4.49 -26.67 -1.11
CA ALA A 253 5.77 -26.56 -1.78
C ALA A 253 5.70 -25.50 -2.90
N PRO A 254 6.69 -24.60 -3.04
CA PRO A 254 6.67 -23.56 -4.07
C PRO A 254 6.49 -24.11 -5.48
N GLY A 255 5.55 -23.54 -6.25
CA GLY A 255 5.32 -23.91 -7.66
C GLY A 255 4.38 -25.10 -7.82
N THR A 256 3.57 -25.40 -6.81
CA THR A 256 2.61 -26.53 -6.81
C THR A 256 1.17 -26.07 -6.61
N GLU A 257 0.91 -24.76 -6.66
CA GLU A 257 -0.40 -24.13 -6.48
C GLU A 257 -1.42 -24.70 -7.49
N GLY A 258 -1.03 -24.84 -8.76
CA GLY A 258 -1.86 -25.45 -9.79
C GLY A 258 -2.16 -26.93 -9.53
N VAL A 259 -1.16 -27.69 -9.08
CA VAL A 259 -1.30 -29.11 -8.70
C VAL A 259 -2.33 -29.24 -7.58
N LEU A 260 -2.23 -28.40 -6.56
CA LEU A 260 -3.17 -28.41 -5.44
C LEU A 260 -4.58 -28.00 -5.89
N ALA A 261 -4.73 -27.00 -6.77
CA ALA A 261 -6.02 -26.59 -7.30
C ALA A 261 -6.74 -27.73 -8.05
N LEU A 262 -6.02 -28.48 -8.89
CA LEU A 262 -6.60 -29.65 -9.56
C LEU A 262 -6.85 -30.81 -8.60
N ALA A 263 -6.00 -31.03 -7.59
CA ALA A 263 -6.22 -32.05 -6.57
C ALA A 263 -7.47 -31.77 -5.73
N ILE A 264 -7.72 -30.50 -5.39
CA ILE A 264 -8.96 -30.07 -4.73
C ILE A 264 -10.17 -30.34 -5.64
N LEU A 265 -10.10 -29.98 -6.92
CA LEU A 265 -11.17 -30.27 -7.88
C LEU A 265 -11.41 -31.78 -8.03
N LYS A 266 -10.34 -32.57 -8.09
CA LYS A 266 -10.38 -34.04 -8.13
C LYS A 266 -11.11 -34.61 -6.91
N ALA A 267 -10.75 -34.16 -5.71
CA ALA A 267 -11.44 -34.55 -4.48
C ALA A 267 -12.93 -34.14 -4.51
N MET A 268 -13.26 -32.95 -5.02
CA MET A 268 -14.66 -32.53 -5.17
C MET A 268 -15.44 -33.43 -6.13
N VAL A 269 -14.84 -33.88 -7.23
CA VAL A 269 -15.51 -34.80 -8.18
C VAL A 269 -15.69 -36.19 -7.58
N GLU A 270 -14.68 -36.73 -6.89
CA GLU A 270 -14.74 -38.06 -6.26
C GLU A 270 -15.76 -38.13 -5.12
N ASP A 271 -15.83 -37.09 -4.30
CA ASP A 271 -16.74 -37.00 -3.15
C ASP A 271 -18.14 -36.48 -3.56
N GLY A 272 -18.41 -36.28 -4.85
CA GLY A 272 -19.72 -35.85 -5.37
C GLY A 272 -20.11 -34.41 -5.06
N LEU A 273 -19.13 -33.55 -4.74
CA LEU A 273 -19.29 -32.13 -4.44
C LEU A 273 -19.31 -31.24 -5.70
N ALA A 274 -18.75 -31.75 -6.81
CA ALA A 274 -18.76 -31.13 -8.14
C ALA A 274 -19.40 -32.06 -9.19
N ASP A 275 -19.87 -31.48 -10.29
CA ASP A 275 -20.50 -32.22 -11.38
C ASP A 275 -19.54 -33.20 -12.07
N ARG A 276 -20.05 -34.34 -12.54
CA ARG A 276 -19.23 -35.38 -13.20
C ARG A 276 -18.62 -34.93 -14.52
N SER A 277 -19.11 -33.86 -15.14
CA SER A 277 -18.51 -33.27 -16.35
C SER A 277 -17.02 -32.93 -16.18
N PHE A 278 -16.59 -32.58 -14.96
CA PHE A 278 -15.20 -32.28 -14.67
C PHE A 278 -14.29 -33.52 -14.61
N ALA A 279 -14.84 -34.74 -14.66
CA ALA A 279 -14.07 -35.99 -14.54
C ALA A 279 -12.98 -36.13 -15.61
N GLU A 280 -13.19 -35.60 -16.81
CA GLU A 280 -12.16 -35.57 -17.85
C GLU A 280 -11.00 -34.64 -17.46
N ALA A 281 -11.31 -33.43 -16.98
CA ALA A 281 -10.31 -32.42 -16.62
C ALA A 281 -9.39 -32.87 -15.47
N VAL A 282 -9.85 -33.79 -14.62
CA VAL A 282 -9.07 -34.32 -13.48
C VAL A 282 -8.68 -35.80 -13.64
N ARG A 283 -8.87 -36.39 -14.83
CA ARG A 283 -8.61 -37.82 -15.07
C ARG A 283 -7.17 -38.23 -14.73
N GLY A 284 -6.20 -37.38 -15.07
CA GLY A 284 -4.78 -37.62 -14.83
C GLY A 284 -4.27 -37.25 -13.43
N VAL A 285 -5.16 -36.78 -12.54
CA VAL A 285 -4.78 -36.30 -11.21
C VAL A 285 -4.88 -37.44 -10.20
N ASP A 286 -3.76 -37.74 -9.53
CA ASP A 286 -3.69 -38.69 -8.43
C ASP A 286 -3.47 -37.92 -7.11
N LEU A 287 -4.33 -38.16 -6.11
CA LEU A 287 -4.30 -37.40 -4.85
C LEU A 287 -3.04 -37.70 -4.02
N GLU A 288 -2.55 -38.94 -4.03
CA GLU A 288 -1.33 -39.32 -3.29
C GLU A 288 -0.08 -38.68 -3.89
N THR A 289 0.01 -38.68 -5.21
CA THR A 289 1.07 -37.97 -5.96
C THR A 289 1.00 -36.46 -5.71
N ALA A 290 -0.19 -35.86 -5.80
CA ALA A 290 -0.37 -34.44 -5.49
C ALA A 290 0.03 -34.13 -4.04
N ALA A 291 -0.30 -35.00 -3.08
CA ALA A 291 0.06 -34.80 -1.69
C ALA A 291 1.57 -34.84 -1.45
N ARG A 292 2.27 -35.79 -2.08
CA ARG A 292 3.73 -35.88 -2.05
C ARG A 292 4.38 -34.64 -2.68
N ASP A 293 3.91 -34.23 -3.85
CA ASP A 293 4.55 -33.17 -4.63
C ASP A 293 4.30 -31.78 -4.01
N THR A 294 3.10 -31.55 -3.47
CA THR A 294 2.73 -30.28 -2.81
C THR A 294 3.17 -30.20 -1.34
N GLY A 295 3.47 -31.33 -0.70
CA GLY A 295 3.67 -31.42 0.74
C GLY A 295 2.39 -31.27 1.57
N VAL A 296 1.21 -31.26 0.95
CA VAL A 296 -0.11 -31.12 1.61
C VAL A 296 -0.79 -32.48 1.68
N SER A 297 -1.15 -32.96 2.87
CA SER A 297 -1.76 -34.28 3.02
C SER A 297 -3.08 -34.42 2.25
N VAL A 298 -3.40 -35.64 1.80
CA VAL A 298 -4.70 -35.95 1.16
C VAL A 298 -5.88 -35.56 2.05
N GLU A 299 -5.76 -35.74 3.37
CA GLU A 299 -6.78 -35.31 4.34
C GLU A 299 -7.02 -33.79 4.26
N MET A 300 -5.94 -32.99 4.20
CA MET A 300 -6.05 -31.54 4.09
C MET A 300 -6.64 -31.13 2.73
N ILE A 301 -6.24 -31.78 1.64
CA ILE A 301 -6.81 -31.55 0.30
C ILE A 301 -8.33 -31.76 0.32
N LYS A 302 -8.78 -32.90 0.88
CA LYS A 302 -10.21 -33.20 1.03
C LYS A 302 -10.90 -32.19 1.94
N ARG A 303 -10.30 -31.83 3.07
CA ARG A 303 -10.86 -30.83 4.00
C ARG A 303 -11.10 -29.48 3.30
N VAL A 304 -10.14 -29.02 2.49
CA VAL A 304 -10.28 -27.78 1.71
C VAL A 304 -11.37 -27.94 0.63
N ALA A 305 -11.43 -29.07 -0.08
CA ALA A 305 -12.46 -29.36 -1.07
C ALA A 305 -13.88 -29.30 -0.47
N HIS A 306 -14.10 -29.96 0.67
CA HIS A 306 -15.38 -29.93 1.39
C HIS A 306 -15.75 -28.52 1.86
N ALA A 307 -14.80 -27.81 2.47
CA ALA A 307 -15.01 -26.45 2.94
C ALA A 307 -15.38 -25.49 1.79
N PHE A 308 -14.66 -25.56 0.67
CA PHE A 308 -14.91 -24.73 -0.50
C PHE A 308 -16.26 -25.04 -1.17
N ALA A 309 -16.64 -26.32 -1.28
CA ALA A 309 -17.90 -26.73 -1.86
C ALA A 309 -19.13 -26.33 -1.01
N ALA A 310 -18.98 -26.35 0.32
CA ALA A 310 -20.04 -26.01 1.27
C ALA A 310 -20.30 -24.50 1.35
N GLY A 311 -19.26 -23.67 1.24
CA GLY A 311 -19.32 -22.22 1.38
C GLY A 311 -19.88 -21.48 0.17
N ARG A 312 -21.14 -21.71 -0.19
CA ARG A 312 -21.77 -21.13 -1.39
C ARG A 312 -22.28 -19.70 -1.16
N PRO A 313 -22.03 -18.77 -2.10
CA PRO A 313 -21.23 -18.95 -3.32
C PRO A 313 -19.73 -18.97 -3.00
N GLY A 314 -19.00 -19.89 -3.62
CA GLY A 314 -17.53 -19.94 -3.48
C GLY A 314 -16.84 -18.92 -4.38
N LEU A 315 -15.60 -18.57 -4.04
CA LEU A 315 -14.71 -17.77 -4.88
C LEU A 315 -13.29 -18.32 -4.81
N ALA A 316 -12.76 -18.77 -5.94
CA ALA A 316 -11.35 -19.12 -6.09
C ALA A 316 -10.58 -18.00 -6.80
N VAL A 317 -9.41 -17.60 -6.29
CA VAL A 317 -8.57 -16.55 -6.89
C VAL A 317 -7.10 -16.95 -6.91
N GLY A 318 -6.30 -16.34 -7.80
CA GLY A 318 -4.87 -16.54 -7.85
C GLY A 318 -4.13 -15.41 -8.57
N GLY A 319 -2.85 -15.64 -8.84
CA GLY A 319 -2.05 -14.78 -9.73
C GLY A 319 -1.06 -13.85 -9.03
N GLY A 320 -0.87 -13.98 -7.71
CA GLY A 320 0.30 -13.38 -7.07
C GLY A 320 1.57 -14.18 -7.35
N VAL A 321 2.70 -13.75 -6.79
CA VAL A 321 4.04 -14.21 -7.18
C VAL A 321 4.25 -15.73 -7.03
N ALA A 322 3.70 -16.33 -5.98
CA ALA A 322 3.81 -17.78 -5.78
C ALA A 322 3.10 -18.58 -6.88
N ALA A 323 2.11 -17.99 -7.56
CA ALA A 323 1.35 -18.60 -8.65
C ALA A 323 1.75 -18.08 -10.05
N SER A 324 2.89 -17.37 -10.17
CA SER A 324 3.41 -16.83 -11.43
C SER A 324 4.70 -17.53 -11.88
N GLY A 325 4.65 -18.86 -11.99
CA GLY A 325 5.71 -19.68 -12.59
C GLY A 325 5.60 -19.82 -14.12
N PRO A 326 6.46 -20.64 -14.76
CA PRO A 326 6.40 -20.93 -16.20
C PRO A 326 5.09 -21.61 -16.66
N ASP A 327 4.28 -22.10 -15.72
CA ASP A 327 2.99 -22.76 -15.90
C ASP A 327 1.81 -21.94 -15.33
N ALA A 328 2.02 -20.64 -15.07
CA ALA A 328 1.05 -19.76 -14.44
C ALA A 328 -0.33 -19.77 -15.13
N THR A 329 -0.38 -19.83 -16.47
CA THR A 329 -1.66 -19.89 -17.19
C THR A 329 -2.41 -21.19 -16.91
N GLN A 330 -1.72 -22.32 -16.79
CA GLN A 330 -2.34 -23.60 -16.44
C GLN A 330 -2.84 -23.58 -14.99
N THR A 331 -2.06 -23.01 -14.06
CA THR A 331 -2.48 -22.78 -12.67
C THR A 331 -3.75 -21.93 -12.60
N GLN A 332 -3.81 -20.79 -13.30
CA GLN A 332 -5.02 -19.96 -13.34
C GLN A 332 -6.20 -20.66 -14.02
N THR A 333 -5.95 -21.52 -15.01
CA THR A 333 -7.01 -22.31 -15.65
C THR A 333 -7.58 -23.35 -14.68
N ALA A 334 -6.76 -24.01 -13.87
CA ALA A 334 -7.22 -24.90 -12.80
C ALA A 334 -8.09 -24.15 -11.77
N ILE A 335 -7.69 -22.94 -11.37
CA ILE A 335 -8.46 -22.07 -10.46
C ILE A 335 -9.80 -21.66 -11.09
N ASN A 336 -9.81 -21.36 -12.39
CA ASN A 336 -11.05 -21.08 -13.11
C ASN A 336 -11.98 -22.30 -13.12
N LEU A 337 -11.48 -23.52 -13.28
CA LEU A 337 -12.31 -24.73 -13.20
C LEU A 337 -12.96 -24.91 -11.82
N LEU A 338 -12.24 -24.59 -10.72
CA LEU A 338 -12.82 -24.56 -9.37
C LEU A 338 -13.99 -23.56 -9.28
N ASN A 339 -13.83 -22.36 -9.84
CA ASN A 339 -14.89 -21.36 -9.91
C ASN A 339 -16.11 -21.85 -10.71
N VAL A 340 -15.89 -22.53 -11.84
CA VAL A 340 -16.99 -23.11 -12.63
C VAL A 340 -17.69 -24.21 -11.83
N ALA A 341 -16.93 -25.08 -11.15
CA ALA A 341 -17.47 -26.21 -10.39
C ALA A 341 -18.40 -25.78 -9.24
N VAL A 342 -18.16 -24.63 -8.62
CA VAL A 342 -19.02 -24.08 -7.55
C VAL A 342 -20.07 -23.08 -8.03
N GLY A 343 -20.17 -22.84 -9.35
CA GLY A 343 -21.13 -21.88 -9.93
C GLY A 343 -20.81 -20.42 -9.59
N ALA A 344 -19.53 -20.06 -9.45
CA ALA A 344 -19.07 -18.71 -9.13
C ALA A 344 -19.28 -17.70 -10.28
N VAL A 345 -19.28 -18.18 -11.53
CA VAL A 345 -19.29 -17.36 -12.74
C VAL A 345 -20.62 -16.61 -12.87
N GLY A 346 -20.54 -15.28 -13.08
CA GLY A 346 -21.70 -14.38 -13.09
C GLY A 346 -22.12 -13.91 -11.69
N ARG A 347 -21.63 -14.52 -10.62
CA ARG A 347 -21.94 -14.18 -9.23
C ARG A 347 -20.74 -13.60 -8.50
N THR A 348 -19.76 -14.42 -8.13
CA THR A 348 -18.53 -14.01 -7.45
C THR A 348 -17.37 -13.74 -8.42
N VAL A 349 -17.43 -14.29 -9.64
CA VAL A 349 -16.54 -13.92 -10.77
C VAL A 349 -17.37 -13.21 -11.84
N ARG A 350 -17.15 -11.91 -12.03
CA ARG A 350 -17.97 -11.04 -12.90
C ARG A 350 -17.14 -10.41 -14.01
N PHE A 351 -17.43 -10.80 -15.25
CA PHE A 351 -16.95 -10.08 -16.44
C PHE A 351 -17.82 -8.87 -16.74
N GLY A 352 -17.26 -7.82 -17.33
CA GLY A 352 -17.96 -6.57 -17.63
C GLY A 352 -17.30 -5.38 -16.96
N PRO A 353 -17.31 -5.27 -15.61
CA PRO A 353 -16.52 -4.29 -14.87
C PRO A 353 -15.04 -4.71 -14.80
N ASP A 354 -14.45 -4.99 -15.95
CA ASP A 354 -13.11 -5.58 -16.08
C ASP A 354 -12.04 -4.57 -15.63
N SER A 355 -10.99 -5.07 -14.95
CA SER A 355 -9.90 -4.24 -14.43
C SER A 355 -9.10 -3.58 -15.55
N ALA A 356 -8.70 -2.33 -15.36
CA ALA A 356 -7.85 -1.61 -16.31
C ALA A 356 -6.46 -2.25 -16.48
N LEU A 357 -5.98 -3.02 -15.48
CA LEU A 357 -4.75 -3.81 -15.60
C LEU A 357 -4.79 -4.79 -16.77
N GLY A 358 -5.98 -5.21 -17.21
CA GLY A 358 -6.16 -6.01 -18.42
C GLY A 358 -5.65 -5.33 -19.70
N LYS A 359 -5.41 -4.01 -19.67
CA LYS A 359 -4.97 -3.19 -20.81
C LYS A 359 -3.45 -2.98 -20.83
N ALA A 360 -2.70 -3.53 -19.86
CA ALA A 360 -1.24 -3.52 -19.88
C ALA A 360 -0.68 -4.37 -21.03
N SER A 361 0.48 -3.97 -21.57
CA SER A 361 1.19 -4.76 -22.56
C SER A 361 1.80 -5.99 -21.90
N PRO A 362 1.71 -7.19 -22.52
CA PRO A 362 2.31 -8.38 -21.95
C PRO A 362 3.84 -8.27 -21.95
N PHE A 363 4.50 -8.88 -20.98
CA PHE A 363 5.96 -8.87 -20.86
C PHE A 363 6.70 -9.27 -22.15
N ARG A 364 6.17 -10.20 -22.95
CA ARG A 364 6.74 -10.55 -24.28
C ARG A 364 6.93 -9.35 -25.21
N ASP A 365 6.06 -8.34 -25.15
CA ASP A 365 6.17 -7.16 -26.01
C ASP A 365 7.24 -6.19 -25.48
N VAL A 366 7.42 -6.13 -24.16
CA VAL A 366 8.57 -5.46 -23.52
C VAL A 366 9.87 -6.12 -23.95
N ALA A 367 9.97 -7.45 -23.88
CA ALA A 367 11.14 -8.21 -24.30
C ALA A 367 11.48 -8.00 -25.78
N ARG A 368 10.47 -7.98 -26.67
CA ARG A 368 10.64 -7.67 -28.11
C ARG A 368 11.15 -6.25 -28.33
N LEU A 369 10.67 -5.27 -27.57
CA LEU A 369 11.18 -3.90 -27.67
C LEU A 369 12.67 -3.84 -27.28
N ILE A 370 13.05 -4.52 -26.21
CA ILE A 370 14.45 -4.60 -25.74
C ILE A 370 15.34 -5.27 -26.79
N GLN A 371 14.87 -6.33 -27.43
CA GLN A 371 15.57 -6.97 -28.55
C GLN A 371 15.76 -6.01 -29.73
N ALA A 372 14.72 -5.24 -30.10
CA ALA A 372 14.80 -4.23 -31.15
C ALA A 372 15.80 -3.10 -30.81
N MET A 373 15.84 -2.66 -29.54
CA MET A 373 16.86 -1.71 -29.05
C MET A 373 18.27 -2.33 -29.18
N ALA A 374 18.44 -3.58 -28.75
CA ALA A 374 19.71 -4.28 -28.84
C ALA A 374 20.18 -4.52 -30.28
N ALA A 375 19.25 -4.64 -31.24
CA ALA A 375 19.51 -4.76 -32.67
C ALA A 375 19.77 -3.41 -33.38
N GLY A 376 19.62 -2.28 -32.68
CA GLY A 376 19.80 -0.94 -33.24
C GLY A 376 18.63 -0.47 -34.11
N GLU A 377 17.45 -1.08 -33.98
CA GLU A 377 16.25 -0.72 -34.73
C GLU A 377 15.55 0.53 -34.18
N ILE A 378 15.85 0.92 -32.93
CA ILE A 378 15.23 2.05 -32.25
C ILE A 378 16.19 3.24 -32.28
N GLU A 379 15.81 4.30 -32.99
CA GLU A 379 16.56 5.57 -33.06
C GLU A 379 16.18 6.52 -31.91
N VAL A 380 14.89 6.55 -31.53
CA VAL A 380 14.37 7.41 -30.46
C VAL A 380 13.48 6.60 -29.50
N LEU A 381 13.84 6.61 -28.21
CA LEU A 381 13.06 6.01 -27.13
C LEU A 381 12.50 7.10 -26.21
N LEU A 382 11.18 7.11 -26.03
CA LEU A 382 10.48 7.96 -25.07
C LEU A 382 10.05 7.13 -23.86
N LEU A 383 10.42 7.55 -22.67
CA LEU A 383 10.04 6.94 -21.40
C LEU A 383 9.12 7.92 -20.69
N ALA A 384 7.85 7.56 -20.50
CA ALA A 384 6.91 8.39 -19.76
C ALA A 384 7.14 8.32 -18.25
N ASN A 385 6.54 9.24 -17.50
CA ASN A 385 6.70 9.28 -16.05
C ASN A 385 6.22 8.00 -15.36
N GLY A 386 6.96 7.59 -14.33
CA GLY A 386 6.64 6.42 -13.51
C GLY A 386 7.16 5.07 -14.01
N VAL A 387 7.88 5.00 -15.14
CA VAL A 387 8.55 3.76 -15.57
C VAL A 387 10.04 3.74 -15.21
N ASN A 388 10.48 2.65 -14.56
CA ASN A 388 11.90 2.44 -14.25
C ASN A 388 12.35 1.01 -14.66
N PRO A 389 12.32 0.66 -15.95
CA PRO A 389 12.71 -0.67 -16.45
C PRO A 389 14.15 -1.09 -16.09
N ALA A 390 15.08 -0.15 -15.91
CA ALA A 390 16.45 -0.49 -15.47
C ALA A 390 16.48 -1.10 -14.05
N PHE A 391 15.50 -0.78 -13.21
CA PHE A 391 15.35 -1.32 -11.86
C PHE A 391 14.32 -2.45 -11.77
N THR A 392 13.26 -2.38 -12.58
CA THR A 392 12.06 -3.24 -12.47
C THR A 392 12.02 -4.42 -13.44
N LEU A 393 12.98 -4.54 -14.34
CA LEU A 393 13.11 -5.71 -15.21
C LEU A 393 14.15 -6.71 -14.69
N PRO A 394 13.99 -8.01 -14.96
CA PRO A 394 15.00 -9.01 -14.65
C PRO A 394 16.35 -8.71 -15.28
N ALA A 395 17.44 -8.94 -14.55
CA ALA A 395 18.80 -8.71 -15.06
C ALA A 395 19.10 -9.51 -16.34
N GLY A 396 18.50 -10.70 -16.49
CA GLY A 396 18.65 -11.53 -17.69
C GLY A 396 18.24 -10.86 -19.01
N LEU A 397 17.41 -9.81 -18.98
CA LEU A 397 17.03 -9.06 -20.19
C LEU A 397 18.07 -8.04 -20.65
N LYS A 398 19.07 -7.71 -19.81
CA LYS A 398 20.13 -6.74 -20.12
C LYS A 398 19.60 -5.39 -20.66
N PHE A 399 18.52 -4.88 -20.04
CA PHE A 399 17.89 -3.62 -20.45
C PHE A 399 18.89 -2.45 -20.50
N ALA A 400 19.75 -2.32 -19.47
CA ALA A 400 20.76 -1.26 -19.39
C ALA A 400 21.77 -1.30 -20.57
N ASP A 401 22.11 -2.50 -21.06
CA ASP A 401 22.98 -2.65 -22.24
C ASP A 401 22.23 -2.27 -23.52
N ALA A 402 20.95 -2.65 -23.62
CA ALA A 402 20.13 -2.39 -24.81
C ALA A 402 19.81 -0.89 -24.97
N ILE A 403 19.48 -0.20 -23.88
CA ILE A 403 19.19 1.25 -23.91
C ILE A 403 20.43 2.07 -24.30
N GLY A 404 21.63 1.62 -23.94
CA GLY A 404 22.89 2.25 -24.36
C GLY A 404 23.13 2.23 -25.87
N LYS A 405 22.41 1.39 -26.63
CA LYS A 405 22.47 1.37 -28.11
C LYS A 405 21.50 2.34 -28.78
N VAL A 406 20.54 2.89 -28.04
CA VAL A 406 19.55 3.82 -28.59
C VAL A 406 20.19 5.21 -28.74
N PRO A 407 20.27 5.79 -29.95
CA PRO A 407 20.93 7.06 -30.20
C PRO A 407 20.36 8.26 -29.43
N PHE A 408 19.05 8.25 -29.14
CA PHE A 408 18.42 9.33 -28.38
C PHE A 408 17.33 8.79 -27.46
N VAL A 409 17.49 9.04 -26.16
CA VAL A 409 16.61 8.54 -25.10
C VAL A 409 16.09 9.74 -24.33
N VAL A 410 14.77 9.82 -24.19
CA VAL A 410 14.09 10.89 -23.46
C VAL A 410 13.34 10.30 -22.28
N SER A 411 13.59 10.84 -21.09
CA SER A 411 12.84 10.51 -19.87
C SER A 411 11.97 11.69 -19.46
N PHE A 412 10.65 11.49 -19.49
CA PHE A 412 9.71 12.31 -18.74
C PHE A 412 9.70 11.75 -17.32
N SER A 413 10.32 12.42 -16.36
CA SER A 413 10.37 11.90 -14.99
C SER A 413 10.36 13.03 -13.98
N ASN A 414 9.66 12.83 -12.87
CA ASN A 414 9.71 13.75 -11.74
C ASN A 414 10.88 13.45 -10.77
N MET A 415 11.49 12.26 -10.84
CA MET A 415 12.46 11.78 -9.86
C MET A 415 13.75 11.28 -10.54
N PRO A 416 14.92 11.46 -9.91
CA PRO A 416 16.11 10.75 -10.35
C PRO A 416 15.96 9.26 -10.03
N ASP A 417 16.16 8.41 -11.03
CA ASP A 417 16.13 6.95 -10.91
C ASP A 417 17.12 6.30 -11.90
N GLU A 418 17.27 4.98 -11.82
CA GLU A 418 18.21 4.20 -12.62
C GLU A 418 17.97 4.32 -14.13
N THR A 419 16.72 4.45 -14.56
CA THR A 419 16.37 4.59 -15.98
C THR A 419 16.62 6.03 -16.47
N THR A 420 16.23 7.02 -15.67
CA THR A 420 16.41 8.45 -15.94
C THR A 420 17.90 8.80 -16.01
N ALA A 421 18.76 8.13 -15.23
CA ALA A 421 20.21 8.27 -15.32
C ALA A 421 20.80 7.84 -16.68
N LEU A 422 20.09 6.99 -17.44
CA LEU A 422 20.50 6.52 -18.77
C LEU A 422 19.93 7.38 -19.91
N ALA A 423 19.13 8.41 -19.60
CA ALA A 423 18.51 9.27 -20.59
C ALA A 423 19.44 10.38 -21.08
N HIS A 424 19.31 10.73 -22.37
CA HIS A 424 20.03 11.84 -22.98
C HIS A 424 19.33 13.18 -22.70
N LEU A 425 18.00 13.18 -22.77
CA LEU A 425 17.14 14.31 -22.47
C LEU A 425 16.23 13.95 -21.29
N ILE A 426 16.22 14.81 -20.27
CA ILE A 426 15.36 14.67 -19.10
C ILE A 426 14.41 15.85 -19.10
N LEU A 427 13.11 15.55 -19.12
CA LEU A 427 12.02 16.52 -19.10
C LEU A 427 11.26 16.32 -17.78
N PRO A 428 11.43 17.21 -16.79
CA PRO A 428 10.72 17.08 -15.52
C PRO A 428 9.21 17.09 -15.69
N ASP A 429 8.55 16.01 -15.28
CA ASP A 429 7.10 15.89 -15.32
C ASP A 429 6.46 16.42 -14.03
N THR A 430 5.22 16.90 -14.19
CA THR A 430 4.36 17.29 -13.07
C THR A 430 3.95 16.08 -12.24
N HIS A 431 3.73 16.30 -10.94
CA HIS A 431 3.07 15.34 -10.08
C HIS A 431 1.57 15.33 -10.43
N TRP A 432 0.88 14.22 -10.22
CA TRP A 432 -0.56 14.09 -10.55
C TRP A 432 -1.48 15.01 -9.72
N LEU A 433 -0.94 15.69 -8.70
CA LEU A 433 -1.63 16.75 -7.94
C LEU A 433 -1.46 18.15 -8.56
N GLU A 434 -0.63 18.28 -9.59
CA GLU A 434 -0.26 19.56 -10.21
C GLU A 434 -0.74 19.66 -11.67
N SER A 435 -1.35 18.61 -12.20
CA SER A 435 -1.78 18.56 -13.61
C SER A 435 -3.15 17.91 -13.79
N TRP A 436 -3.83 18.36 -14.84
CA TRP A 436 -5.07 17.77 -15.32
C TRP A 436 -4.83 16.38 -15.90
N GLY A 437 -5.79 15.49 -15.71
CA GLY A 437 -5.84 14.19 -16.36
C GLY A 437 -7.07 13.38 -15.96
N ASP A 438 -7.03 12.09 -16.22
CA ASP A 438 -8.06 11.12 -15.85
C ASP A 438 -7.46 9.72 -15.72
N TYR A 439 -8.13 8.88 -14.96
CA TYR A 439 -7.75 7.48 -14.82
C TYR A 439 -8.98 6.58 -14.65
N GLY A 440 -9.05 5.52 -15.45
CA GLY A 440 -10.06 4.48 -15.30
C GLY A 440 -9.50 3.31 -14.50
N ALA A 441 -10.03 3.04 -13.31
CA ALA A 441 -9.61 1.91 -12.48
C ALA A 441 -10.13 0.57 -13.04
N ARG A 442 -11.39 0.58 -13.49
CA ARG A 442 -12.06 -0.53 -14.17
C ARG A 442 -13.17 0.00 -15.05
N ASP A 443 -13.68 -0.84 -15.93
CA ASP A 443 -14.78 -0.45 -16.80
C ASP A 443 -15.99 0.03 -15.96
N GLY A 444 -16.52 1.21 -16.30
CA GLY A 444 -17.58 1.88 -15.56
C GLY A 444 -17.14 2.79 -14.41
N VAL A 445 -15.84 2.89 -14.10
CA VAL A 445 -15.30 3.77 -13.06
C VAL A 445 -14.13 4.59 -13.62
N VAL A 446 -14.37 5.88 -13.90
CA VAL A 446 -13.37 6.81 -14.41
C VAL A 446 -13.31 8.05 -13.53
N GLY A 447 -12.16 8.30 -12.91
CA GLY A 447 -11.91 9.48 -12.09
C GLY A 447 -11.17 10.58 -12.86
N LEU A 448 -11.41 11.84 -12.49
CA LEU A 448 -10.63 13.00 -12.94
C LEU A 448 -9.44 13.22 -12.02
N LEU A 449 -8.28 13.49 -12.61
CA LEU A 449 -7.11 14.01 -11.92
C LEU A 449 -7.22 15.54 -11.96
N GLN A 450 -7.74 16.13 -10.89
CA GLN A 450 -7.78 17.58 -10.74
C GLN A 450 -6.42 18.06 -10.23
N PRO A 451 -5.82 19.12 -10.84
CA PRO A 451 -4.70 19.80 -10.24
C PRO A 451 -5.21 20.50 -8.98
N THR A 452 -4.62 20.17 -7.85
CA THR A 452 -5.01 20.69 -6.53
C THR A 452 -4.10 21.83 -6.11
N MET A 453 -3.00 22.07 -6.85
CA MET A 453 -2.09 23.19 -6.67
C MET A 453 -1.28 23.43 -7.95
N SER A 454 -0.61 24.57 -8.03
CA SER A 454 0.35 24.84 -9.11
C SER A 454 1.62 23.98 -8.97
N PRO A 455 2.35 23.70 -10.07
CA PRO A 455 3.62 22.99 -10.01
C PRO A 455 4.63 23.62 -9.04
N VAL A 456 5.17 22.81 -8.13
CA VAL A 456 6.18 23.22 -7.13
C VAL A 456 7.57 23.36 -7.75
N ARG A 457 7.81 22.66 -8.87
CA ARG A 457 9.07 22.66 -9.62
C ARG A 457 8.85 23.17 -11.04
N ASP A 458 9.91 23.66 -11.66
CA ASP A 458 9.92 23.93 -13.10
C ASP A 458 9.78 22.61 -13.86
N SER A 459 8.52 22.26 -14.18
CA SER A 459 8.07 20.99 -14.73
C SER A 459 6.86 21.23 -15.62
N ARG A 460 6.69 20.40 -16.65
CA ARG A 460 5.56 20.48 -17.58
C ARG A 460 4.88 19.12 -17.70
N PRO A 461 3.55 19.05 -17.79
CA PRO A 461 2.84 17.79 -17.92
C PRO A 461 3.19 17.11 -19.24
N THR A 462 3.52 15.82 -19.20
CA THR A 462 3.88 15.00 -20.39
C THR A 462 2.92 15.19 -21.56
N GLY A 463 1.60 15.21 -21.30
CA GLY A 463 0.58 15.40 -22.33
C GLY A 463 0.69 16.72 -23.09
N GLN A 464 1.07 17.82 -22.41
CA GLN A 464 1.26 19.12 -23.04
C GLN A 464 2.46 19.09 -23.99
N VAL A 465 3.60 18.60 -23.50
CA VAL A 465 4.84 18.51 -24.27
C VAL A 465 4.65 17.64 -25.52
N LEU A 466 3.93 16.52 -25.40
CA LEU A 466 3.65 15.64 -26.54
C LEU A 466 2.78 16.30 -27.62
N ILE A 467 1.82 17.16 -27.24
CA ILE A 467 1.02 17.94 -28.19
C ILE A 467 1.89 18.97 -28.92
N GLU A 468 2.69 19.73 -28.18
CA GLU A 468 3.55 20.80 -28.72
C GLU A 468 4.62 20.24 -29.65
N VAL A 469 5.38 19.24 -29.18
CA VAL A 469 6.41 18.55 -29.96
C VAL A 469 5.77 17.83 -31.16
N GLY A 470 4.65 17.14 -30.96
CA GLY A 470 3.95 16.44 -32.03
C GLY A 470 3.54 17.39 -33.17
N ARG A 471 2.95 18.55 -32.85
CA ARG A 471 2.60 19.58 -33.84
C ARG A 471 3.84 20.10 -34.58
N ALA A 472 4.92 20.38 -33.87
CA ALA A 472 6.16 20.87 -34.46
C ALA A 472 6.82 19.84 -35.41
N VAL A 473 6.81 18.55 -35.05
CA VAL A 473 7.33 17.47 -35.91
C VAL A 473 6.47 17.29 -37.17
N LEU A 474 5.16 17.52 -37.07
CA LEU A 474 4.21 17.39 -38.17
C LEU A 474 4.13 18.64 -39.07
N GLY A 475 4.60 19.80 -38.59
CA GLY A 475 4.49 21.08 -39.29
C GLY A 475 3.06 21.64 -39.31
N THR A 476 2.25 21.31 -38.30
CA THR A 476 0.83 21.71 -38.21
C THR A 476 0.63 22.82 -37.19
N ALA A 477 -0.23 23.79 -37.49
CA ALA A 477 -0.63 24.83 -36.55
C ALA A 477 -1.72 24.33 -35.58
N GLU A 478 -1.92 25.05 -34.48
CA GLU A 478 -3.09 24.85 -33.61
C GLU A 478 -4.40 24.87 -34.41
N GLY A 479 -5.36 24.02 -34.02
CA GLY A 479 -6.62 23.86 -34.73
C GLY A 479 -6.54 23.04 -36.03
N THR A 480 -5.35 22.60 -36.45
CA THR A 480 -5.15 21.85 -37.70
C THR A 480 -4.42 20.53 -37.48
N GLY A 481 -4.53 19.62 -38.45
CA GLY A 481 -3.83 18.34 -38.42
C GLY A 481 -4.37 17.35 -37.38
N PRO A 482 -3.61 16.28 -37.08
CA PRO A 482 -4.06 15.19 -36.19
C PRO A 482 -3.97 15.54 -34.70
N LEU A 483 -3.33 16.65 -34.33
CA LEU A 483 -3.16 17.13 -32.96
C LEU A 483 -3.64 18.60 -32.82
N PRO A 484 -4.94 18.90 -33.04
CA PRO A 484 -5.43 20.28 -33.16
C PRO A 484 -5.55 21.04 -31.83
N TRP A 485 -5.44 20.36 -30.68
CA TRP A 485 -5.73 20.94 -29.36
C TRP A 485 -4.65 21.93 -28.90
N ALA A 486 -5.08 23.01 -28.24
CA ALA A 486 -4.18 24.02 -27.68
C ALA A 486 -3.41 23.51 -26.45
N SER A 487 -4.06 22.65 -25.64
CA SER A 487 -3.48 22.11 -24.42
C SER A 487 -3.97 20.69 -24.12
N PHE A 488 -3.27 20.01 -23.19
CA PHE A 488 -3.75 18.72 -22.70
C PHE A 488 -5.10 18.83 -21.98
N GLU A 489 -5.37 19.92 -21.27
CA GLU A 489 -6.68 20.16 -20.66
C GLU A 489 -7.78 20.29 -21.73
N ALA A 490 -7.51 20.98 -22.85
CA ALA A 490 -8.46 21.07 -23.95
C ALA A 490 -8.74 19.71 -24.58
N TYR A 491 -7.70 18.88 -24.76
CA TYR A 491 -7.84 17.49 -25.20
C TYR A 491 -8.69 16.66 -24.22
N LEU A 492 -8.40 16.76 -22.91
CA LEU A 492 -9.13 16.06 -21.85
C LEU A 492 -10.61 16.44 -21.85
N ARG A 493 -10.92 17.75 -21.88
CA ARG A 493 -12.31 18.25 -21.92
C ARG A 493 -13.06 17.74 -23.13
N ASN A 494 -12.43 17.73 -24.30
CA ASN A 494 -13.03 17.18 -25.51
C ASN A 494 -13.26 15.66 -25.39
N ALA A 495 -12.31 14.90 -24.84
CA ALA A 495 -12.47 13.47 -24.60
C ALA A 495 -13.58 13.15 -23.57
N TRP A 496 -13.86 14.07 -22.66
CA TRP A 496 -14.85 13.92 -21.61
C TRP A 496 -16.24 14.46 -21.94
N GLU A 497 -16.41 15.23 -23.01
CA GLU A 497 -17.71 15.77 -23.44
C GLU A 497 -18.83 14.69 -23.46
N PRO A 498 -18.59 13.46 -23.98
CA PRO A 498 -19.62 12.42 -23.96
C PRO A 498 -19.88 11.82 -22.57
N LEU A 499 -18.93 11.90 -21.64
CA LEU A 499 -19.03 11.32 -20.29
C LEU A 499 -19.75 12.25 -19.32
N VAL A 500 -19.54 13.56 -19.48
CA VAL A 500 -20.11 14.62 -18.66
C VAL A 500 -21.60 14.79 -18.95
N GLY A 501 -21.98 14.72 -20.23
CA GLY A 501 -23.37 14.81 -20.67
C GLY A 501 -24.11 16.03 -20.11
N ALA A 502 -25.38 15.85 -19.75
CA ALA A 502 -26.24 16.93 -19.25
C ALA A 502 -25.87 17.42 -17.84
N ALA A 503 -25.07 16.68 -17.07
CA ALA A 503 -24.68 17.08 -15.72
C ALA A 503 -23.73 18.30 -15.73
N GLY A 504 -22.97 18.48 -16.81
CA GLY A 504 -22.02 19.58 -16.95
C GLY A 504 -20.71 19.35 -16.18
N TRP A 505 -19.72 20.16 -16.53
CA TRP A 505 -18.34 19.99 -16.04
C TRP A 505 -18.21 20.22 -14.54
N GLY A 506 -18.86 21.26 -14.00
CA GLY A 506 -18.77 21.64 -12.57
C GLY A 506 -19.17 20.50 -11.62
N PRO A 507 -20.40 19.94 -11.73
CA PRO A 507 -20.81 18.80 -10.89
C PRO A 507 -19.95 17.55 -11.08
N THR A 508 -19.41 17.33 -12.29
CA THR A 508 -18.51 16.20 -12.56
C THR A 508 -17.15 16.38 -11.85
N LEU A 509 -16.63 17.61 -11.79
CA LEU A 509 -15.44 17.96 -11.02
C LEU A 509 -15.69 17.82 -9.51
N GLU A 510 -16.80 18.33 -8.98
CA GLU A 510 -17.13 18.22 -7.56
C GLU A 510 -17.24 16.76 -7.13
N ARG A 511 -17.88 15.93 -7.97
CA ARG A 511 -17.92 14.48 -7.80
C ARG A 511 -16.55 13.82 -7.98
N GLY A 512 -15.62 14.42 -8.72
CA GLY A 512 -14.29 13.84 -8.99
C GLY A 512 -14.25 12.80 -10.12
N GLY A 513 -15.33 12.63 -10.88
CA GLY A 513 -15.38 11.70 -12.01
C GLY A 513 -16.77 11.13 -12.29
N VAL A 514 -16.80 10.08 -13.13
CA VAL A 514 -18.02 9.39 -13.54
C VAL A 514 -17.88 7.90 -13.21
N TRP A 515 -18.85 7.40 -12.44
CA TRP A 515 -18.99 5.98 -12.19
C TRP A 515 -20.45 5.52 -12.34
N ARG A 516 -20.61 4.36 -12.98
CA ARG A 516 -21.88 3.69 -13.23
C ARG A 516 -21.72 2.18 -13.02
N ALA A 517 -22.79 1.55 -12.56
CA ALA A 517 -22.82 0.09 -12.50
C ALA A 517 -22.73 -0.50 -13.91
N ILE A 518 -21.87 -1.49 -14.10
CA ILE A 518 -21.78 -2.27 -15.33
C ILE A 518 -22.38 -3.65 -15.05
N ALA A 519 -23.40 -4.02 -15.83
CA ALA A 519 -24.02 -5.32 -15.71
C ALA A 519 -23.00 -6.42 -16.05
N PRO A 520 -22.97 -7.53 -15.29
CA PRO A 520 -22.12 -8.66 -15.64
C PRO A 520 -22.43 -9.18 -17.03
N VAL A 521 -21.38 -9.43 -17.81
CA VAL A 521 -21.47 -10.04 -19.13
C VAL A 521 -21.58 -11.56 -18.96
N ALA A 522 -22.61 -12.15 -19.56
CA ALA A 522 -22.76 -13.60 -19.59
C ALA A 522 -21.63 -14.25 -20.39
N VAL A 523 -21.05 -15.31 -19.84
CA VAL A 523 -20.02 -16.11 -20.50
C VAL A 523 -20.38 -17.59 -20.41
N SER A 524 -20.02 -18.36 -21.42
CA SER A 524 -20.20 -19.82 -21.43
C SER A 524 -18.86 -20.49 -21.10
N PRO A 525 -18.73 -21.09 -19.90
CA PRO A 525 -17.48 -21.73 -19.51
C PRO A 525 -17.18 -22.95 -20.37
N ARG A 526 -15.92 -23.07 -20.76
CA ARG A 526 -15.31 -24.24 -21.41
C ARG A 526 -14.46 -24.97 -20.37
N GLN A 527 -14.26 -26.26 -20.56
CA GLN A 527 -13.34 -27.06 -19.76
C GLN A 527 -12.14 -27.44 -20.62
N PRO A 528 -11.17 -26.53 -20.85
CA PRO A 528 -9.98 -26.87 -21.61
C PRO A 528 -9.20 -27.99 -20.90
N PRO A 529 -8.46 -28.83 -21.63
CA PRO A 529 -7.50 -29.74 -20.99
C PRO A 529 -6.49 -28.95 -20.17
N VAL A 530 -6.32 -29.31 -18.90
CA VAL A 530 -5.36 -28.68 -17.99
C VAL A 530 -4.38 -29.74 -17.52
N THR A 531 -3.09 -29.49 -17.74
CA THR A 531 -2.02 -30.30 -17.18
C THR A 531 -1.12 -29.39 -16.37
N VAL A 532 -1.08 -29.63 -15.06
CA VAL A 532 -0.21 -28.94 -14.12
C VAL A 532 0.78 -29.96 -13.56
N ALA A 533 2.02 -29.54 -13.42
CA ALA A 533 3.09 -30.27 -12.76
C ALA A 533 3.84 -29.26 -11.89
N PRO A 534 4.62 -29.69 -10.89
CA PRO A 534 5.47 -28.78 -10.15
C PRO A 534 6.31 -27.90 -11.08
N ALA A 535 6.30 -26.59 -10.85
CA ALA A 535 6.98 -25.63 -11.71
C ALA A 535 8.47 -25.95 -11.81
N LYS A 536 8.99 -25.94 -13.04
CA LYS A 536 10.42 -26.12 -13.27
C LYS A 536 11.15 -24.82 -12.97
N LEU A 537 12.09 -24.88 -12.02
CA LEU A 537 12.89 -23.74 -11.58
C LEU A 537 14.35 -23.90 -12.03
N ASP A 538 14.96 -22.84 -12.54
CA ASP A 538 16.35 -22.77 -12.96
C ASP A 538 17.29 -22.62 -11.74
N GLY A 539 18.38 -23.37 -11.70
CA GLY A 539 19.37 -23.32 -10.61
C GLY A 539 19.72 -24.69 -10.06
N ASP A 540 20.46 -24.71 -8.94
CA ASP A 540 20.85 -25.95 -8.27
C ASP A 540 19.60 -26.69 -7.74
N PRO A 541 19.39 -27.98 -8.07
CA PRO A 541 18.29 -28.78 -7.52
C PRO A 541 18.25 -28.84 -5.99
N GLY A 542 19.40 -28.72 -5.31
CA GLY A 542 19.51 -28.62 -3.85
C GLY A 542 19.31 -27.21 -3.29
N GLY A 543 19.12 -26.20 -4.16
CA GLY A 543 18.85 -24.82 -3.80
C GLY A 543 17.39 -24.58 -3.38
N LEU A 544 17.15 -23.42 -2.78
CA LEU A 544 15.84 -22.99 -2.27
C LEU A 544 15.10 -22.17 -3.34
N ALA A 545 13.80 -22.38 -3.51
CA ALA A 545 12.99 -21.60 -4.44
C ALA A 545 12.91 -20.13 -4.00
N LEU A 546 13.15 -19.19 -4.91
CA LEU A 546 13.09 -17.76 -4.62
C LEU A 546 11.66 -17.22 -4.80
N LEU A 547 11.10 -16.67 -3.73
CA LEU A 547 9.86 -15.89 -3.72
C LEU A 547 10.21 -14.39 -3.69
N ALA A 548 10.33 -13.77 -4.86
CA ALA A 548 10.54 -12.33 -5.00
C ALA A 548 9.20 -11.59 -5.02
N TYR A 549 8.72 -11.11 -3.87
CA TYR A 549 7.35 -10.60 -3.72
C TYR A 549 7.26 -9.07 -3.70
N PRO A 550 6.25 -8.45 -4.32
CA PRO A 550 6.04 -7.00 -4.24
C PRO A 550 5.76 -6.55 -2.79
N SER A 551 6.48 -5.53 -2.34
CA SER A 551 6.28 -4.97 -1.01
C SER A 551 5.03 -4.10 -0.95
N LEU A 552 4.20 -4.24 0.10
CA LEU A 552 3.10 -3.30 0.35
C LEU A 552 3.61 -1.85 0.46
N ARG A 553 4.84 -1.64 0.96
CA ARG A 553 5.46 -0.32 1.14
C ARG A 553 6.01 0.24 -0.15
N TRP A 554 6.78 -0.55 -0.89
CA TRP A 554 7.56 -0.03 -2.02
C TRP A 554 6.97 -0.37 -3.38
N TYR A 555 6.06 -1.35 -3.45
CA TYR A 555 5.49 -1.89 -4.68
C TYR A 555 6.60 -2.40 -5.62
N ASP A 556 6.80 -1.73 -6.76
CA ASP A 556 7.87 -1.97 -7.73
C ASP A 556 9.16 -1.16 -7.45
N GLY A 557 9.19 -0.42 -6.34
CA GLY A 557 10.26 0.48 -5.93
C GLY A 557 9.93 1.95 -6.12
N ARG A 558 8.81 2.29 -6.77
CA ARG A 558 8.35 3.68 -6.79
C ARG A 558 8.12 4.21 -5.37
N GLY A 559 7.67 3.39 -4.41
CA GLY A 559 7.46 3.84 -3.03
C GLY A 559 8.73 4.01 -2.18
N ALA A 560 9.90 3.50 -2.60
CA ALA A 560 11.07 3.43 -1.71
C ALA A 560 11.73 4.78 -1.42
N SER A 561 11.54 5.80 -2.27
CA SER A 561 12.07 7.14 -1.97
C SER A 561 11.28 7.88 -0.87
N ARG A 562 10.12 7.36 -0.42
CA ARG A 562 9.25 8.04 0.55
C ARG A 562 9.65 7.61 1.96
N SER A 563 10.07 8.56 2.79
CA SER A 563 10.57 8.28 4.13
C SER A 563 9.52 7.70 5.08
N TRP A 564 8.25 8.10 4.95
CA TRP A 564 7.15 7.47 5.69
C TRP A 564 7.01 5.97 5.35
N LEU A 565 7.24 5.59 4.09
CA LEU A 565 7.17 4.19 3.66
C LEU A 565 8.40 3.38 4.08
N GLN A 566 9.57 4.01 4.15
CA GLN A 566 10.77 3.37 4.70
C GLN A 566 10.65 3.11 6.21
N GLU A 567 10.08 4.06 6.94
CA GLU A 567 9.94 3.97 8.40
C GLU A 567 8.72 3.15 8.86
N ALA A 568 7.72 2.99 7.99
CA ALA A 568 6.63 2.04 8.21
C ALA A 568 7.21 0.63 8.42
N PRO A 569 6.89 -0.09 9.51
CA PRO A 569 7.30 -1.48 9.64
C PRO A 569 6.60 -2.35 8.60
N ASP A 570 7.30 -3.35 8.08
CA ASP A 570 6.68 -4.46 7.36
C ASP A 570 5.63 -5.15 8.25
N PRO A 571 4.38 -5.38 7.79
CA PRO A 571 3.33 -5.94 8.62
C PRO A 571 3.64 -7.31 9.26
N VAL A 572 4.45 -8.13 8.59
CA VAL A 572 4.75 -9.50 9.03
C VAL A 572 6.05 -9.51 9.85
N THR A 573 7.15 -9.01 9.29
CA THR A 573 8.48 -9.08 9.90
C THR A 573 8.78 -7.94 10.86
N GLN A 574 7.98 -6.86 10.85
CA GLN A 574 8.17 -5.63 11.61
C GLN A 574 9.48 -4.87 11.28
N ILE A 575 10.13 -5.19 10.16
CA ILE A 575 11.37 -4.53 9.70
C ILE A 575 11.05 -3.17 9.06
N ALA A 576 11.75 -2.13 9.52
CA ALA A 576 11.79 -0.82 8.89
C ALA A 576 13.14 -0.60 8.17
N TRP A 577 13.17 0.28 7.16
CA TRP A 577 14.35 0.77 6.44
C TRP A 577 15.21 -0.22 5.66
N ASP A 578 15.17 -1.53 5.91
CA ASP A 578 16.04 -2.52 5.24
C ASP A 578 15.28 -3.38 4.25
N GLY A 579 15.96 -3.84 3.19
CA GLY A 579 15.60 -5.08 2.49
C GLY A 579 16.26 -6.26 3.21
N TRP A 580 15.64 -7.44 3.15
CA TRP A 580 16.12 -8.63 3.86
C TRP A 580 15.87 -9.89 3.03
N VAL A 581 16.55 -10.98 3.40
CA VAL A 581 16.21 -12.32 2.93
C VAL A 581 15.58 -13.11 4.06
N GLU A 582 14.35 -13.58 3.86
CA GLU A 582 13.69 -14.50 4.77
C GLU A 582 14.25 -15.90 4.55
N VAL A 583 14.78 -16.49 5.62
CA VAL A 583 15.41 -17.81 5.62
C VAL A 583 14.60 -18.72 6.54
N PRO A 584 14.14 -19.90 6.08
CA PRO A 584 13.37 -20.79 6.92
C PRO A 584 14.24 -21.32 8.06
N ARG A 585 13.67 -21.49 9.26
CA ARG A 585 14.41 -21.90 10.47
C ARG A 585 15.30 -23.12 10.26
N ALA A 586 14.80 -24.15 9.56
CA ALA A 586 15.58 -25.36 9.27
C ALA A 586 16.84 -25.07 8.45
N ALA A 587 16.74 -24.23 7.41
CA ALA A 587 17.90 -23.82 6.61
C ALA A 587 18.86 -22.93 7.43
N ALA A 588 18.32 -22.01 8.24
CA ALA A 588 19.13 -21.16 9.10
C ALA A 588 19.94 -21.97 10.13
N GLN A 589 19.35 -23.00 10.74
CA GLN A 589 20.04 -23.91 11.66
C GLN A 589 21.16 -24.69 10.97
N ARG A 590 20.88 -25.27 9.79
CA ARG A 590 21.86 -26.00 8.99
C ARG A 590 23.05 -25.13 8.57
N LEU A 591 22.79 -23.86 8.24
CA LEU A 591 23.81 -22.91 7.78
C LEU A 591 24.44 -22.08 8.91
N GLY A 592 23.99 -22.26 10.17
CA GLY A 592 24.43 -21.47 11.31
C GLY A 592 24.15 -19.96 11.16
N VAL A 593 23.01 -19.59 10.58
CA VAL A 593 22.60 -18.20 10.28
C VAL A 593 21.72 -17.65 11.40
N ALA A 594 21.99 -16.41 11.82
CA ALA A 594 21.16 -15.65 12.75
C ALA A 594 20.60 -14.36 12.12
N ASN A 595 19.62 -13.74 12.78
CA ASN A 595 19.07 -12.46 12.36
C ASN A 595 20.18 -11.39 12.21
N GLY A 596 20.19 -10.73 11.06
CA GLY A 596 21.15 -9.70 10.69
C GLY A 596 22.48 -10.22 10.15
N ASP A 597 22.72 -11.54 10.08
CA ASP A 597 23.86 -12.06 9.32
C ASP A 597 23.69 -11.70 7.85
N VAL A 598 24.73 -11.19 7.20
CA VAL A 598 24.67 -10.84 5.77
C VAL A 598 24.95 -12.09 4.95
N LEU A 599 23.97 -12.47 4.14
CA LEU A 599 24.06 -13.60 3.22
C LEU A 599 24.22 -13.11 1.80
N ARG A 600 25.05 -13.81 1.03
CA ARG A 600 25.06 -13.73 -0.42
C ARG A 600 24.07 -14.77 -0.96
N VAL A 601 23.03 -14.28 -1.62
CA VAL A 601 22.01 -15.05 -2.30
C VAL A 601 22.44 -15.19 -3.76
N ILE A 602 22.60 -16.42 -4.25
CA ILE A 602 23.20 -16.69 -5.55
C ILE A 602 22.20 -17.44 -6.43
N SER A 603 22.03 -16.95 -7.66
CA SER A 603 21.24 -17.57 -8.73
C SER A 603 22.11 -17.77 -9.98
N PRO A 604 21.64 -18.52 -10.99
CA PRO A 604 22.29 -18.56 -12.30
C PRO A 604 22.38 -17.20 -13.01
N HIS A 605 21.57 -16.21 -12.60
CA HIS A 605 21.45 -14.92 -13.27
C HIS A 605 22.22 -13.79 -12.57
N GLY A 606 22.62 -13.99 -11.32
CA GLY A 606 23.29 -12.97 -10.52
C GLY A 606 23.37 -13.35 -9.04
N SER A 607 23.97 -12.46 -8.25
CA SER A 607 23.99 -12.57 -6.79
C SER A 607 23.67 -11.25 -6.11
N LEU A 608 23.16 -11.34 -4.89
CA LEU A 608 22.70 -10.21 -4.09
C LEU A 608 23.06 -10.43 -2.62
N GLU A 609 23.49 -9.38 -1.92
CA GLU A 609 23.83 -9.47 -0.50
C GLU A 609 22.78 -8.77 0.37
N LEU A 610 22.17 -9.50 1.31
CA LEU A 610 21.10 -9.01 2.17
C LEU A 610 21.27 -9.53 3.61
N PRO A 611 20.84 -8.75 4.62
CA PRO A 611 20.71 -9.27 5.98
C PRO A 611 19.61 -10.35 6.05
N ALA A 612 19.90 -11.43 6.77
CA ALA A 612 18.96 -12.52 7.01
C ALA A 612 17.91 -12.16 8.08
N TYR A 613 16.67 -12.59 7.83
CA TYR A 613 15.61 -12.72 8.81
C TYR A 613 15.19 -14.20 8.88
N VAL A 614 15.39 -14.83 10.03
CA VAL A 614 15.00 -16.22 10.28
C VAL A 614 13.49 -16.26 10.50
N SER A 615 12.79 -16.98 9.64
CA SER A 615 11.33 -17.04 9.60
C SER A 615 10.81 -18.45 9.89
N ASP A 616 9.76 -18.51 10.70
CA ASP A 616 8.94 -19.71 10.94
C ASP A 616 7.73 -19.78 9.98
N SER A 617 7.47 -18.66 9.32
CA SER A 617 6.33 -18.41 8.45
C SER A 617 6.64 -18.69 6.98
N LEU A 618 7.57 -19.62 6.70
CA LEU A 618 8.07 -19.91 5.36
C LEU A 618 8.27 -21.41 5.15
N HIS A 619 7.95 -21.92 3.96
CA HIS A 619 8.20 -23.31 3.57
C HIS A 619 9.71 -23.64 3.65
N PRO A 620 10.12 -24.84 4.13
CA PRO A 620 11.53 -25.20 4.28
C PRO A 620 12.38 -25.11 3.01
N ASP A 621 11.76 -25.31 1.84
CA ASP A 621 12.41 -25.27 0.52
C ASP A 621 12.34 -23.91 -0.18
N ALA A 622 11.95 -22.84 0.54
CA ALA A 622 11.79 -21.51 -0.01
C ALA A 622 12.69 -20.47 0.69
N VAL A 623 13.04 -19.41 -0.04
CA VAL A 623 13.50 -18.13 0.51
C VAL A 623 12.62 -17.01 -0.04
N ALA A 624 12.43 -15.93 0.72
CA ALA A 624 11.62 -14.82 0.26
C ALA A 624 12.36 -13.49 0.40
N ILE A 625 12.21 -12.61 -0.59
CA ILE A 625 12.83 -11.28 -0.62
C ILE A 625 11.80 -10.27 -1.14
N PRO A 626 11.54 -9.17 -0.41
CA PRO A 626 10.66 -8.11 -0.89
C PRO A 626 11.30 -7.34 -2.06
N ILE A 627 10.52 -7.11 -3.12
CA ILE A 627 10.85 -6.26 -4.26
C ILE A 627 10.73 -4.78 -3.87
N GLY A 628 11.55 -3.96 -4.52
CA GLY A 628 11.35 -2.51 -4.56
C GLY A 628 12.26 -1.71 -3.63
N GLN A 629 13.11 -2.36 -2.83
CA GLN A 629 13.91 -1.60 -1.88
C GLN A 629 15.10 -0.87 -2.51
N HIS A 630 15.19 0.43 -2.26
CA HIS A 630 16.35 1.29 -2.54
C HIS A 630 16.36 2.49 -1.60
N TYR A 631 17.47 3.24 -1.60
CA TYR A 631 17.59 4.49 -0.86
C TYR A 631 17.73 5.66 -1.82
N ALA A 632 16.89 6.67 -1.63
CA ALA A 632 17.01 7.93 -2.37
C ALA A 632 18.20 8.76 -1.82
N PRO A 633 18.84 9.60 -2.66
CA PRO A 633 19.96 10.43 -2.25
C PRO A 633 19.73 11.21 -0.94
N TYR A 634 18.58 11.88 -0.77
CA TYR A 634 18.31 12.66 0.46
C TYR A 634 18.17 11.81 1.74
N GLN A 635 17.89 10.50 1.62
CA GLN A 635 17.82 9.59 2.77
C GLN A 635 19.21 9.18 3.21
N THR A 636 20.15 9.06 2.27
CA THR A 636 21.52 8.65 2.53
C THR A 636 22.26 9.72 3.33
N GLY A 637 23.02 9.29 4.34
CA GLY A 637 23.71 10.18 5.28
C GLY A 637 22.79 10.78 6.36
N ARG A 638 21.50 10.97 6.09
CA ARG A 638 20.50 11.51 7.04
C ARG A 638 19.81 10.43 7.86
N TYR A 639 19.07 9.54 7.20
CA TYR A 639 18.26 8.52 7.87
C TYR A 639 18.92 7.15 7.89
N VAL A 640 19.78 6.91 6.90
CA VAL A 640 20.44 5.63 6.68
C VAL A 640 21.86 5.91 6.22
N ARG A 641 22.82 5.09 6.66
CA ARG A 641 24.13 5.03 6.02
C ARG A 641 24.03 3.94 4.95
N PRO A 642 24.01 4.29 3.65
CA PRO A 642 23.92 3.27 2.60
C PRO A 642 25.16 2.39 2.65
N GLU A 643 24.96 1.08 2.48
CA GLU A 643 26.03 0.15 2.12
C GLU A 643 25.96 -0.12 0.62
N ALA A 644 27.08 -0.57 0.03
CA ALA A 644 27.20 -0.73 -1.41
C ALA A 644 26.31 -1.86 -1.96
N GLY A 645 25.48 -1.53 -2.96
CA GLY A 645 24.78 -2.50 -3.82
C GLY A 645 23.25 -2.28 -3.91
N PRO A 646 22.62 -2.57 -5.07
CA PRO A 646 21.16 -2.60 -5.20
C PRO A 646 20.58 -3.72 -4.32
N MET A 647 19.40 -3.52 -3.71
CA MET A 647 18.75 -4.50 -2.80
C MET A 647 17.55 -5.22 -3.45
N ASN A 648 17.42 -5.15 -4.77
CA ASN A 648 16.24 -5.64 -5.48
C ASN A 648 16.42 -7.08 -6.00
N PRO A 649 15.58 -8.06 -5.60
CA PRO A 649 15.73 -9.46 -6.03
C PRO A 649 15.50 -9.71 -7.52
N LEU A 650 15.03 -8.73 -8.30
CA LEU A 650 14.94 -8.85 -9.76
C LEU A 650 16.31 -9.09 -10.43
N ALA A 651 17.41 -8.72 -9.76
CA ALA A 651 18.76 -9.05 -10.20
C ALA A 651 19.07 -10.57 -10.17
N LEU A 652 18.26 -11.37 -9.48
CA LEU A 652 18.39 -12.83 -9.38
C LEU A 652 17.51 -13.57 -10.40
N LEU A 653 16.66 -12.86 -11.15
CA LEU A 653 15.70 -13.47 -12.07
C LEU A 653 16.21 -13.46 -13.52
N GLY A 654 15.84 -14.51 -14.25
CA GLY A 654 16.03 -14.64 -15.70
C GLY A 654 14.89 -13.98 -16.50
N SER A 655 14.86 -14.25 -17.79
CA SER A 655 13.81 -13.80 -18.71
C SER A 655 12.76 -14.86 -19.01
N THR A 656 12.64 -15.87 -18.14
CA THR A 656 11.68 -16.98 -18.29
C THR A 656 10.24 -16.46 -18.32
N ILE A 657 9.45 -16.96 -19.26
CA ILE A 657 8.05 -16.57 -19.44
C ILE A 657 7.13 -17.79 -19.35
N ASP A 658 5.88 -17.55 -18.97
CA ASP A 658 4.80 -18.49 -19.28
C ASP A 658 4.51 -18.43 -20.80
N PRO A 659 4.58 -19.56 -21.53
CA PRO A 659 4.56 -19.57 -22.99
C PRO A 659 3.19 -19.21 -23.58
N VAL A 660 2.11 -19.34 -22.82
CA VAL A 660 0.74 -19.09 -23.31
C VAL A 660 0.40 -17.60 -23.18
N SER A 661 0.59 -17.04 -21.98
CA SER A 661 0.32 -15.64 -21.68
C SER A 661 1.41 -14.71 -22.20
N GLY A 662 2.67 -15.18 -22.24
CA GLY A 662 3.84 -14.34 -22.48
C GLY A 662 4.18 -13.42 -21.30
N GLY A 663 3.65 -13.69 -20.11
CA GLY A 663 3.97 -12.99 -18.86
C GLY A 663 5.28 -13.49 -18.24
N LEU A 664 5.93 -12.63 -17.45
CA LEU A 664 7.16 -12.97 -16.72
C LEU A 664 6.88 -14.01 -15.63
N ALA A 665 7.73 -15.04 -15.55
CA ALA A 665 7.70 -16.00 -14.45
C ALA A 665 8.53 -15.47 -13.27
N PHE A 666 7.88 -14.96 -12.22
CA PHE A 666 8.56 -14.50 -11.01
C PHE A 666 9.04 -15.68 -10.15
N LEU A 667 8.29 -16.79 -10.15
CA LEU A 667 8.71 -18.04 -9.56
C LEU A 667 9.38 -18.91 -10.63
N ALA A 668 10.67 -18.66 -10.89
CA ALA A 668 11.41 -19.38 -11.93
C ALA A 668 12.80 -19.85 -11.51
N VAL A 669 13.27 -19.51 -10.31
CA VAL A 669 14.68 -19.65 -9.93
C VAL A 669 14.84 -20.31 -8.56
N ARG A 670 15.84 -21.18 -8.44
CA ARG A 670 16.42 -21.66 -7.19
C ARG A 670 17.69 -20.91 -6.87
N VAL A 671 17.89 -20.62 -5.58
CA VAL A 671 19.06 -19.92 -5.08
C VAL A 671 19.79 -20.71 -4.00
N THR A 672 21.09 -20.48 -3.91
CA THR A 672 21.92 -20.94 -2.78
C THR A 672 22.27 -19.77 -1.88
N LEU A 673 22.57 -20.07 -0.62
CA LEU A 673 22.88 -19.07 0.41
C LEU A 673 24.30 -19.28 0.94
N GLU A 674 25.10 -18.22 0.93
CA GLU A 674 26.45 -18.21 1.48
C GLU A 674 26.59 -17.14 2.57
N LYS A 675 27.20 -17.49 3.72
CA LYS A 675 27.52 -16.51 4.76
C LYS A 675 28.71 -15.66 4.33
N THR A 676 28.56 -14.34 4.42
CA THR A 676 29.67 -13.41 4.10
C THR A 676 30.58 -13.12 5.30
N GLY A 677 30.18 -13.53 6.52
CA GLY A 677 30.85 -13.18 7.77
C GLY A 677 30.56 -11.77 8.29
N ARG A 678 29.91 -10.91 7.50
CA ARG A 678 29.45 -9.58 7.92
C ARG A 678 28.11 -9.67 8.63
N ARG A 679 27.83 -8.67 9.49
CA ARG A 679 26.56 -8.52 10.19
C ARG A 679 26.00 -7.12 10.00
N ARG A 680 24.72 -7.03 9.63
CA ARG A 680 23.93 -5.81 9.48
C ARG A 680 22.64 -5.97 10.29
N PRO A 681 22.53 -5.33 11.46
CA PRO A 681 21.31 -5.38 12.26
C PRO A 681 20.10 -4.84 11.48
N LEU A 682 18.99 -5.55 11.61
CA LEU A 682 17.68 -5.17 11.10
C LEU A 682 16.97 -4.27 12.12
N ALA A 683 16.31 -3.20 11.65
CA ALA A 683 15.47 -2.35 12.49
C ALA A 683 14.08 -2.98 12.66
N ILE A 684 13.99 -4.03 13.50
CA ILE A 684 12.71 -4.68 13.84
C ILE A 684 12.03 -3.86 14.95
N LEU A 685 10.86 -3.31 14.68
CA LEU A 685 10.20 -2.36 15.59
C LEU A 685 9.43 -3.02 16.75
N GLN A 686 9.21 -4.33 16.67
CA GLN A 686 8.55 -5.12 17.71
C GLN A 686 9.55 -6.10 18.33
N ALA A 687 9.69 -6.07 19.65
CA ALA A 687 10.71 -6.84 20.35
C ALA A 687 10.46 -8.37 20.36
N THR A 688 9.20 -8.77 20.48
CA THR A 688 8.76 -10.18 20.48
C THR A 688 7.42 -10.29 19.79
N HIS A 689 7.16 -11.42 19.14
CA HIS A 689 5.85 -11.78 18.56
C HIS A 689 5.04 -12.71 19.47
N ASP A 690 5.62 -13.16 20.58
CA ASP A 690 4.96 -13.96 21.62
C ASP A 690 4.32 -13.02 22.65
N GLN A 691 3.07 -13.30 23.02
CA GLN A 691 2.36 -12.54 24.05
C GLN A 691 2.83 -12.86 25.48
N ASP A 692 3.66 -13.90 25.67
CA ASP A 692 4.07 -14.46 26.97
C ASP A 692 2.88 -14.81 27.87
N GLN A 693 1.80 -15.37 27.28
CA GLN A 693 0.55 -15.72 27.99
C GLN A 693 -0.16 -14.53 28.67
N ARG A 694 0.07 -13.29 28.20
CA ARG A 694 -0.53 -12.06 28.77
C ARG A 694 -1.90 -11.69 28.19
N GLU A 695 -2.41 -12.49 27.25
CA GLU A 695 -3.74 -12.30 26.62
C GLU A 695 -4.02 -10.84 26.18
N ILE A 696 -3.03 -10.20 25.54
CA ILE A 696 -3.09 -8.80 25.07
C ILE A 696 -4.03 -8.71 23.86
N ALA A 697 -3.76 -9.49 22.82
CA ALA A 697 -4.60 -9.70 21.67
C ALA A 697 -5.41 -10.98 21.88
N ARG A 698 -6.70 -10.81 22.15
CA ARG A 698 -7.61 -11.90 22.51
C ARG A 698 -8.41 -12.35 21.31
N GLU A 699 -8.69 -13.64 21.28
CA GLU A 699 -9.52 -14.29 20.28
C GLU A 699 -10.60 -15.15 20.94
N LEU A 700 -11.60 -15.53 20.16
CA LEU A 700 -12.61 -16.53 20.50
C LEU A 700 -13.01 -17.28 19.24
N ASP A 701 -13.46 -18.53 19.39
CA ASP A 701 -14.01 -19.26 18.25
C ASP A 701 -15.40 -18.73 17.84
N LEU A 702 -15.78 -19.00 16.59
CA LEU A 702 -17.04 -18.54 16.00
C LEU A 702 -18.29 -19.04 16.74
N ALA A 703 -18.25 -20.24 17.33
CA ALA A 703 -19.40 -20.78 18.06
C ALA A 703 -19.60 -20.01 19.37
N ALA A 704 -18.52 -19.77 20.12
CA ALA A 704 -18.51 -18.93 21.31
C ALA A 704 -18.93 -17.49 20.99
N ALA A 705 -18.48 -16.94 19.86
CA ALA A 705 -18.85 -15.59 19.44
C ALA A 705 -20.37 -15.47 19.17
N ARG A 706 -20.95 -16.44 18.47
CA ARG A 706 -22.40 -16.52 18.24
C ARG A 706 -23.18 -16.66 19.54
N GLU A 707 -22.70 -17.49 20.46
CA GLU A 707 -23.33 -17.65 21.76
C GLU A 707 -23.32 -16.35 22.56
N LEU A 708 -22.21 -15.61 22.57
CA LEU A 708 -22.12 -14.30 23.21
C LEU A 708 -23.06 -13.27 22.58
N GLU A 709 -23.14 -13.21 21.24
CA GLU A 709 -24.08 -12.33 20.53
C GLU A 709 -25.55 -12.67 20.87
N LEU A 710 -25.90 -13.96 20.97
CA LEU A 710 -27.24 -14.41 21.34
C LEU A 710 -27.60 -14.08 22.79
N ARG A 711 -26.65 -14.20 23.72
CA ARG A 711 -26.86 -13.84 25.12
C ARG A 711 -27.00 -12.33 25.29
N GLY A 712 -26.37 -11.51 24.45
CA GLY A 712 -26.57 -10.06 24.40
C GLY A 712 -26.07 -9.27 25.62
N HIS A 713 -25.36 -9.91 26.55
CA HIS A 713 -24.80 -9.23 27.71
C HIS A 713 -23.45 -8.62 27.33
N ALA A 714 -23.27 -7.33 27.62
CA ALA A 714 -21.95 -6.72 27.57
C ALA A 714 -21.02 -7.46 28.55
N PRO A 715 -19.71 -7.54 28.28
CA PRO A 715 -18.77 -8.11 29.24
C PRO A 715 -18.89 -7.32 30.55
N ASP A 716 -18.99 -8.03 31.67
CA ASP A 716 -18.78 -7.41 32.98
C ASP A 716 -17.32 -6.97 33.03
N HIS A 717 -17.08 -5.71 32.69
CA HIS A 717 -15.80 -5.10 32.98
C HIS A 717 -15.55 -5.25 34.47
N ALA A 718 -14.32 -5.62 34.84
CA ALA A 718 -13.97 -5.72 36.24
C ALA A 718 -14.24 -4.34 36.87
N ASN A 719 -15.29 -4.24 37.69
CA ASN A 719 -15.54 -3.08 38.55
C ASN A 719 -14.47 -3.09 39.63
N LEU A 720 -13.23 -2.82 39.22
CA LEU A 720 -12.08 -2.80 40.10
C LEU A 720 -12.28 -1.63 41.07
N PRO A 721 -12.18 -1.88 42.38
CA PRO A 721 -12.25 -0.81 43.36
C PRO A 721 -11.22 0.27 43.06
N SER A 722 -11.65 1.53 43.05
CA SER A 722 -10.78 2.70 42.85
C SER A 722 -10.82 3.57 44.08
N LEU A 723 -9.65 4.08 44.50
CA LEU A 723 -9.56 5.13 45.53
C LEU A 723 -9.90 6.52 44.97
N TYR A 724 -9.93 6.67 43.63
CA TYR A 724 -10.37 7.90 42.97
C TYR A 724 -11.89 7.95 42.89
N PRO A 725 -12.52 9.13 43.06
CA PRO A 725 -13.94 9.29 42.84
C PRO A 725 -14.27 9.03 41.36
N ASP A 726 -15.49 8.55 41.12
CA ASP A 726 -16.00 8.41 39.75
C ASP A 726 -16.12 9.79 39.08
N LEU A 727 -15.78 9.83 37.80
CA LEU A 727 -15.71 11.07 37.04
C LEU A 727 -17.01 11.29 36.27
N VAL A 728 -17.44 12.56 36.23
CA VAL A 728 -18.62 12.99 35.50
C VAL A 728 -18.18 13.77 34.28
N TYR A 729 -18.61 13.33 33.10
CA TYR A 729 -18.35 14.00 31.82
C TYR A 729 -19.57 14.87 31.44
N PRO A 730 -19.49 16.21 31.54
CA PRO A 730 -20.65 17.08 31.40
C PRO A 730 -21.22 17.08 29.98
N ASN A 731 -20.36 17.14 28.96
CA ASN A 731 -20.78 17.27 27.56
C ASN A 731 -20.59 15.97 26.78
N HIS A 732 -19.34 15.60 26.51
CA HIS A 732 -18.97 14.44 25.68
C HIS A 732 -18.04 13.49 26.44
N ARG A 733 -18.00 12.22 26.03
CA ARG A 733 -16.96 11.26 26.44
C ARG A 733 -16.37 10.61 25.20
N TRP A 734 -15.26 11.16 24.70
CA TRP A 734 -14.63 10.62 23.49
C TRP A 734 -14.00 9.26 23.74
N GLY A 735 -14.22 8.32 22.81
CA GLY A 735 -13.62 6.99 22.88
C GLY A 735 -13.52 6.31 21.52
N MET A 736 -12.92 5.13 21.53
CA MET A 736 -12.65 4.37 20.31
C MET A 736 -12.98 2.90 20.52
N SER A 737 -13.54 2.26 19.50
CA SER A 737 -13.69 0.81 19.42
C SER A 737 -12.84 0.26 18.28
N ILE A 738 -12.08 -0.80 18.53
CA ILE A 738 -11.18 -1.42 17.56
C ILE A 738 -11.54 -2.90 17.40
N ASP A 739 -12.05 -3.29 16.24
CA ASP A 739 -12.40 -4.68 15.95
C ASP A 739 -11.20 -5.46 15.41
N LEU A 740 -10.65 -6.37 16.22
CA LEU A 740 -9.50 -7.20 15.84
C LEU A 740 -9.87 -8.27 14.79
N ASP A 741 -11.16 -8.59 14.64
CA ASP A 741 -11.64 -9.48 13.57
C ASP A 741 -11.60 -8.80 12.19
N ALA A 742 -11.79 -7.48 12.15
CA ALA A 742 -11.66 -6.68 10.93
C ALA A 742 -10.24 -6.16 10.67
N CYS A 743 -9.37 -6.15 11.68
CA CYS A 743 -8.02 -5.62 11.56
C CYS A 743 -7.11 -6.59 10.79
N ILE A 744 -6.74 -6.19 9.57
CA ILE A 744 -5.88 -7.00 8.69
C ILE A 744 -4.38 -6.75 8.85
N GLY A 745 -3.97 -5.82 9.72
CA GLY A 745 -2.54 -5.52 9.93
C GLY A 745 -1.87 -4.60 8.89
N CYS A 746 -2.63 -3.96 7.99
CA CYS A 746 -2.07 -3.23 6.83
C CYS A 746 -1.25 -1.96 7.13
N SER A 747 -1.13 -1.51 8.38
CA SER A 747 -0.37 -0.31 8.80
C SER A 747 -0.76 1.03 8.16
N ALA A 748 -1.84 1.10 7.36
CA ALA A 748 -2.33 2.37 6.79
C ALA A 748 -2.70 3.41 7.86
N CYS A 749 -3.21 2.95 9.00
CA CYS A 749 -3.53 3.77 10.18
C CYS A 749 -2.30 4.41 10.83
N MET A 750 -1.12 3.78 10.74
CA MET A 750 0.13 4.35 11.24
C MET A 750 0.55 5.56 10.39
N ILE A 751 0.59 5.39 9.07
CA ILE A 751 1.03 6.44 8.15
C ILE A 751 0.01 7.57 8.05
N ALA A 752 -1.29 7.28 8.12
CA ALA A 752 -2.29 8.32 8.21
C ALA A 752 -2.13 9.17 9.47
N CYS A 753 -1.84 8.54 10.61
CA CYS A 753 -1.56 9.23 11.88
C CYS A 753 -0.28 10.08 11.78
N GLN A 754 0.77 9.54 11.14
CA GLN A 754 2.03 10.24 10.92
C GLN A 754 1.87 11.50 10.07
N ALA A 755 1.15 11.37 8.94
CA ALA A 755 0.84 12.46 8.02
C ALA A 755 -0.06 13.54 8.65
N GLU A 756 -1.09 13.11 9.37
CA GLU A 756 -2.07 14.02 10.00
C GLU A 756 -1.44 14.85 11.13
N ASN A 757 -0.59 14.22 11.95
CA ASN A 757 -0.15 14.80 13.21
C ASN A 757 1.32 15.22 13.19
N ASN A 758 1.90 15.53 12.02
CA ASN A 758 3.27 16.05 11.90
C ASN A 758 4.33 15.20 12.64
N VAL A 759 4.17 13.88 12.64
CA VAL A 759 5.08 12.98 13.36
C VAL A 759 6.35 12.81 12.55
N ALA A 760 7.49 13.15 13.16
CA ALA A 760 8.78 13.16 12.51
C ALA A 760 9.30 11.76 12.12
N VAL A 761 10.13 11.73 11.08
CA VAL A 761 10.90 10.55 10.68
C VAL A 761 12.23 10.53 11.41
N VAL A 762 12.60 9.39 12.02
CA VAL A 762 13.79 9.25 12.88
C VAL A 762 14.99 8.59 12.21
N GLY A 763 14.74 7.78 11.18
CA GLY A 763 15.79 7.02 10.48
C GLY A 763 16.16 5.68 11.13
N LYS A 764 16.88 4.85 10.37
CA LYS A 764 17.17 3.45 10.70
C LYS A 764 17.87 3.27 12.07
N PRO A 765 18.96 3.99 12.41
CA PRO A 765 19.68 3.73 13.65
C PRO A 765 18.83 4.00 14.90
N GLN A 766 17.99 5.05 14.85
CA GLN A 766 17.14 5.42 15.96
C GLN A 766 15.92 4.51 16.07
N ALA A 767 15.34 4.10 14.94
CA ALA A 767 14.30 3.09 14.89
C ALA A 767 14.78 1.73 15.46
N ALA A 768 15.98 1.28 15.08
CA ALA A 768 16.59 0.06 15.62
C ALA A 768 16.88 0.13 17.13
N TYR A 769 17.09 1.34 17.68
CA TYR A 769 17.26 1.55 19.11
C TYR A 769 15.92 1.63 19.88
N GLY A 770 14.78 1.52 19.20
CA GLY A 770 13.46 1.64 19.82
C GLY A 770 12.98 3.08 20.03
N ARG A 771 13.51 4.04 19.25
CA ARG A 771 13.17 5.48 19.32
C ARG A 771 12.30 5.96 18.17
N GLN A 772 11.58 5.05 17.51
CA GLN A 772 10.59 5.40 16.50
C GLN A 772 9.48 6.29 17.08
N MET A 773 8.99 7.26 16.29
CA MET A 773 8.01 8.24 16.75
C MET A 773 6.55 7.85 16.45
N HIS A 774 6.28 6.62 16.03
CA HIS A 774 4.93 6.13 15.75
C HIS A 774 4.00 6.23 16.99
N TRP A 775 2.95 7.06 16.88
CA TRP A 775 1.91 7.25 17.91
C TRP A 775 0.89 6.11 17.99
N LEU A 776 0.74 5.41 16.88
CA LEU A 776 -0.02 4.17 16.74
C LEU A 776 0.96 3.16 16.16
N ARG A 777 1.02 1.97 16.74
CA ARG A 777 1.78 0.83 16.20
C ARG A 777 0.83 -0.34 15.99
N VAL A 778 1.01 -1.08 14.91
CA VAL A 778 0.26 -2.31 14.67
C VAL A 778 1.16 -3.47 15.07
N GLU A 779 0.82 -4.12 16.18
CA GLU A 779 1.54 -5.27 16.72
C GLU A 779 1.04 -6.55 16.05
N ARG A 780 1.96 -7.46 15.73
CA ARG A 780 1.65 -8.82 15.27
C ARG A 780 1.97 -9.82 16.37
N TRP A 781 0.96 -10.53 16.83
CA TRP A 781 1.09 -11.61 17.80
C TRP A 781 0.92 -12.96 17.11
N ALA A 782 1.83 -13.90 17.38
CA ALA A 782 1.86 -15.24 16.79
C ALA A 782 1.41 -16.26 17.83
N GLU A 783 0.29 -16.93 17.58
CA GLU A 783 -0.33 -17.93 18.44
C GLU A 783 -0.31 -19.32 17.80
N GLY A 784 -0.44 -20.38 18.60
CA GLY A 784 -0.52 -21.75 18.09
C GLY A 784 0.84 -22.41 17.86
N ALA A 785 0.91 -23.35 16.91
CA ALA A 785 2.11 -24.15 16.67
C ALA A 785 3.24 -23.32 16.06
N ALA A 786 4.48 -23.51 16.54
CA ALA A 786 5.62 -22.70 16.11
C ALA A 786 5.90 -22.80 14.59
N ASP A 787 5.66 -23.95 13.97
CA ASP A 787 5.86 -24.18 12.54
C ASP A 787 4.65 -23.78 11.67
N HIS A 788 3.51 -23.46 12.30
CA HIS A 788 2.27 -22.99 11.65
C HIS A 788 1.56 -21.97 12.55
N PRO A 789 2.16 -20.79 12.78
CA PRO A 789 1.59 -19.79 13.68
C PRO A 789 0.32 -19.16 13.08
N ARG A 790 -0.65 -18.82 13.92
CA ARG A 790 -1.79 -17.95 13.59
C ARG A 790 -1.47 -16.53 14.05
N ASN A 791 -1.68 -15.55 13.17
CA ASN A 791 -1.38 -14.16 13.48
C ASN A 791 -2.62 -13.40 13.96
N ILE A 792 -2.44 -12.57 14.99
CA ILE A 792 -3.43 -11.60 15.48
C ILE A 792 -2.80 -10.20 15.41
N PHE A 793 -3.49 -9.27 14.77
CA PHE A 793 -3.01 -7.89 14.63
C PHE A 793 -3.72 -6.97 15.61
N LEU A 794 -2.96 -6.25 16.42
CA LEU A 794 -3.49 -5.31 17.42
C LEU A 794 -2.93 -3.91 17.20
N PRO A 795 -3.75 -2.93 16.80
CA PRO A 795 -3.36 -1.52 16.77
C PRO A 795 -3.27 -0.95 18.19
N MET A 796 -2.06 -0.75 18.70
CA MET A 796 -1.79 -0.16 20.01
C MET A 796 -1.48 1.34 19.88
N LEU A 797 -2.23 2.16 20.60
CA LEU A 797 -2.13 3.63 20.64
C LEU A 797 -2.37 4.15 22.07
N CYS A 798 -2.34 5.47 22.30
CA CYS A 798 -2.75 6.00 23.59
C CYS A 798 -4.18 5.56 23.92
N GLN A 799 -4.36 4.93 25.08
CA GLN A 799 -5.65 4.41 25.52
C GLN A 799 -6.57 5.48 26.13
N HIS A 800 -6.07 6.72 26.28
CA HIS A 800 -6.78 7.83 26.92
C HIS A 800 -7.47 7.39 28.24
N CYS A 801 -6.69 6.71 29.08
CA CYS A 801 -7.12 6.16 30.36
C CYS A 801 -7.85 7.21 31.21
N GLU A 802 -8.97 6.81 31.81
CA GLU A 802 -9.66 7.63 32.79
C GLU A 802 -8.81 7.75 34.07
N VAL A 803 -8.26 6.64 34.56
CA VAL A 803 -7.27 6.62 35.65
C VAL A 803 -5.88 6.53 35.03
N ALA A 804 -5.42 7.63 34.43
CA ALA A 804 -4.17 7.67 33.67
C ALA A 804 -2.92 7.72 34.57
N PRO A 805 -2.10 6.65 34.66
CA PRO A 805 -0.88 6.66 35.47
C PRO A 805 0.17 7.66 34.96
N CYS A 806 0.11 8.03 33.68
CA CYS A 806 1.05 8.95 33.05
C CYS A 806 0.80 10.44 33.39
N GLU A 807 -0.35 10.80 33.97
CA GLU A 807 -0.67 12.19 34.36
C GLU A 807 -0.02 12.62 35.68
N PRO A 808 -0.23 11.94 36.83
CA PRO A 808 0.25 12.40 38.13
C PRO A 808 1.78 12.43 38.24
N VAL A 809 2.49 11.69 37.38
CA VAL A 809 3.96 11.67 37.32
C VAL A 809 4.56 12.83 36.53
N CYS A 810 3.74 13.70 35.93
CA CYS A 810 4.23 14.87 35.21
C CYS A 810 4.40 16.06 36.17
N PRO A 811 5.64 16.47 36.52
CA PRO A 811 5.86 17.51 37.55
C PRO A 811 5.41 18.92 37.11
N VAL A 812 5.14 19.10 35.82
CA VAL A 812 4.80 20.39 35.20
C VAL A 812 3.40 20.41 34.59
N PHE A 813 2.60 19.35 34.81
CA PHE A 813 1.23 19.21 34.29
C PHE A 813 1.12 19.34 32.77
N ALA A 814 2.15 18.89 32.04
CA ALA A 814 2.11 18.83 30.57
C ALA A 814 1.20 17.69 30.06
N ALA A 815 1.04 16.62 30.85
CA ALA A 815 0.01 15.61 30.65
C ALA A 815 -1.12 15.87 31.66
N TYR A 816 -2.36 15.96 31.17
CA TYR A 816 -3.54 16.24 31.99
C TYR A 816 -4.78 15.64 31.32
N ARG A 817 -5.88 15.53 32.06
CA ARG A 817 -7.18 15.07 31.53
C ARG A 817 -8.10 16.26 31.24
N THR A 818 -8.78 16.23 30.09
CA THR A 818 -9.84 17.19 29.75
C THR A 818 -11.18 16.81 30.40
N ASP A 819 -12.11 17.76 30.43
CA ASP A 819 -13.50 17.55 30.84
C ASP A 819 -14.28 16.57 29.95
N GLU A 820 -13.81 16.33 28.72
CA GLU A 820 -14.36 15.34 27.77
C GLU A 820 -13.66 13.97 27.81
N GLY A 821 -12.81 13.75 28.81
CA GLY A 821 -12.13 12.46 29.03
C GLY A 821 -10.92 12.18 28.14
N LEU A 822 -10.43 13.18 27.40
CA LEU A 822 -9.20 13.03 26.66
C LEU A 822 -8.00 13.23 27.59
N ASN A 823 -7.03 12.32 27.53
CA ASN A 823 -5.69 12.63 28.03
C ASN A 823 -5.03 13.65 27.06
N GLY A 824 -4.85 14.89 27.49
CA GLY A 824 -4.14 15.95 26.79
C GLY A 824 -2.62 15.83 26.91
N GLN A 825 -1.90 16.26 25.87
CA GLN A 825 -0.45 16.47 25.91
C GLN A 825 -0.16 17.89 25.43
N VAL A 826 0.24 18.74 26.36
CA VAL A 826 0.64 20.12 26.07
C VAL A 826 2.14 20.11 25.76
N TYR A 827 2.49 20.21 24.49
CA TYR A 827 3.86 20.02 24.02
C TYR A 827 4.84 21.06 24.59
N ASN A 828 4.48 22.34 24.57
CA ASN A 828 5.33 23.45 25.04
C ASN A 828 5.52 23.49 26.57
N ARG A 829 4.71 22.76 27.34
CA ARG A 829 4.86 22.63 28.80
C ARG A 829 5.77 21.47 29.18
N CYS A 830 6.01 20.53 28.28
CA CYS A 830 6.80 19.34 28.56
C CYS A 830 8.28 19.71 28.72
N VAL A 831 8.85 19.45 29.91
CA VAL A 831 10.28 19.68 30.19
C VAL A 831 11.14 18.41 30.02
N GLY A 832 10.59 17.37 29.40
CA GLY A 832 11.36 16.19 29.00
C GLY A 832 11.84 15.26 30.10
N THR A 833 11.18 15.20 31.25
CA THR A 833 11.54 14.25 32.34
C THR A 833 11.35 12.78 31.95
N ARG A 834 10.50 12.51 30.95
CA ARG A 834 10.17 11.18 30.40
C ARG A 834 9.44 10.20 31.33
N TYR A 835 9.20 10.55 32.60
CA TYR A 835 8.51 9.67 33.57
C TYR A 835 7.13 9.22 33.04
N CYS A 836 6.36 10.12 32.41
CA CYS A 836 5.07 9.76 31.83
C CYS A 836 5.11 8.65 30.77
N GLY A 837 6.26 8.40 30.13
CA GLY A 837 6.50 7.24 29.29
C GLY A 837 6.63 5.97 30.13
N ASN A 838 7.57 5.96 31.08
CA ASN A 838 7.82 4.83 31.97
C ASN A 838 6.57 4.36 32.74
N ASN A 839 5.70 5.29 33.15
CA ASN A 839 4.49 4.94 33.92
C ASN A 839 3.29 4.58 33.03
N CYS A 840 3.44 4.67 31.70
CA CYS A 840 2.38 4.28 30.77
C CYS A 840 2.50 2.77 30.49
N PRO A 841 1.56 1.93 30.94
CA PRO A 841 1.70 0.47 30.81
C PRO A 841 1.69 -0.01 29.35
N TYR A 842 1.19 0.82 28.43
CA TYR A 842 1.14 0.53 27.00
C TYR A 842 2.40 1.00 26.23
N GLU A 843 3.30 1.77 26.86
CA GLU A 843 4.50 2.31 26.22
C GLU A 843 4.21 3.06 24.89
N VAL A 844 3.19 3.94 24.91
CA VAL A 844 2.66 4.68 23.73
C VAL A 844 2.95 6.19 23.78
N ARG A 845 3.74 6.63 24.76
CA ARG A 845 4.33 7.97 24.77
C ARG A 845 5.67 7.92 24.03
N ARG A 846 5.88 8.80 23.06
CA ARG A 846 7.09 8.86 22.22
C ARG A 846 7.87 10.11 22.54
N PHE A 847 9.16 9.97 22.77
CA PHE A 847 10.01 11.09 23.17
C PHE A 847 10.84 11.60 22.00
N ASN A 848 10.83 12.91 21.77
CA ASN A 848 11.73 13.53 20.81
C ASN A 848 13.16 13.60 21.37
N TRP A 849 13.96 12.60 21.02
CA TRP A 849 15.37 12.50 21.45
C TRP A 849 16.30 13.49 20.77
N PHE A 850 15.93 13.94 19.58
CA PHE A 850 16.73 14.81 18.72
C PHE A 850 15.86 15.93 18.16
N TRP A 851 16.52 16.94 17.60
CA TRP A 851 15.86 17.87 16.71
C TRP A 851 15.69 17.20 15.34
N TRP A 852 14.48 16.79 15.00
CA TRP A 852 14.21 16.16 13.72
C TRP A 852 14.06 17.21 12.63
N GLU A 853 14.83 17.09 11.56
CA GLU A 853 14.77 17.98 10.41
C GLU A 853 13.65 17.60 9.44
N TRP A 854 12.99 18.62 8.90
CA TRP A 854 12.11 18.52 7.74
C TRP A 854 12.81 19.16 6.55
N PRO A 855 13.42 18.38 5.65
CA PRO A 855 14.18 18.96 4.56
C PRO A 855 13.28 19.58 3.50
N GLY A 856 13.65 20.78 3.08
CA GLY A 856 13.04 21.52 1.97
C GLY A 856 12.78 20.64 0.73
N PRO A 857 11.55 20.57 0.18
CA PRO A 857 10.31 21.25 0.60
C PRO A 857 9.32 20.39 1.43
N LEU A 858 9.75 19.32 2.11
CA LEU A 858 8.85 18.43 2.86
C LEU A 858 8.10 19.11 4.00
N GLU A 859 8.60 20.21 4.55
CA GLU A 859 7.94 21.03 5.56
C GLU A 859 6.61 21.63 5.07
N VAL A 860 6.42 21.76 3.76
CA VAL A 860 5.18 22.27 3.15
C VAL A 860 4.00 21.33 3.42
N GLN A 861 4.25 20.03 3.60
CA GLN A 861 3.19 19.05 3.85
C GLN A 861 2.63 19.09 5.28
N LEU A 862 3.26 19.85 6.18
CA LEU A 862 2.91 19.84 7.61
C LEU A 862 1.50 20.43 7.81
N ASN A 863 0.69 19.73 8.59
CA ASN A 863 -0.64 20.15 8.99
C ASN A 863 -0.54 21.43 9.83
N PRO A 864 -1.16 22.55 9.41
CA PRO A 864 -1.08 23.82 10.13
C PRO A 864 -1.74 23.79 11.51
N ASP A 865 -2.69 22.88 11.75
CA ASP A 865 -3.47 22.81 12.99
C ASP A 865 -2.81 21.95 14.07
N VAL A 866 -1.65 21.37 13.79
CA VAL A 866 -0.90 20.51 14.72
C VAL A 866 0.50 21.06 14.93
N THR A 867 0.85 21.30 16.20
CA THR A 867 2.20 21.74 16.58
C THR A 867 3.26 20.81 16.00
N VAL A 868 4.32 21.34 15.39
CA VAL A 868 5.54 20.59 15.04
C VAL A 868 6.42 20.56 16.28
N ARG A 869 6.73 19.38 16.80
CA ARG A 869 7.42 19.25 18.09
C ARG A 869 8.93 19.38 17.92
N GLN A 870 9.54 19.85 19.01
CA GLN A 870 10.97 20.05 19.12
C GLN A 870 11.62 18.95 19.97
N LEU A 871 12.95 19.01 20.06
CA LEU A 871 13.75 18.21 20.99
C LEU A 871 13.19 18.28 22.42
N GLY A 872 13.22 17.16 23.14
CA GLY A 872 12.96 17.14 24.58
C GLY A 872 11.48 17.03 24.97
N VAL A 873 10.58 16.83 24.01
CA VAL A 873 9.12 16.82 24.24
C VAL A 873 8.55 15.41 24.05
N MET A 874 7.65 15.02 24.96
CA MET A 874 6.83 13.82 24.82
C MET A 874 5.63 14.04 23.90
N GLU A 875 5.35 13.03 23.09
CA GLU A 875 4.23 12.93 22.19
C GLU A 875 3.41 11.68 22.47
N LYS A 876 2.18 11.66 21.95
CA LYS A 876 1.29 10.51 21.99
C LYS A 876 0.14 10.74 21.02
N CYS A 877 -0.61 9.68 20.70
CA CYS A 877 -1.93 9.83 20.10
C CYS A 877 -2.81 10.78 20.93
N THR A 878 -3.45 11.74 20.27
CA THR A 878 -4.35 12.74 20.86
C THR A 878 -5.82 12.51 20.50
N MET A 879 -6.16 11.36 19.91
CA MET A 879 -7.45 11.11 19.24
C MET A 879 -7.76 12.16 18.15
N CYS A 880 -6.73 12.67 17.46
CA CYS A 880 -6.85 13.73 16.46
C CYS A 880 -7.63 14.95 17.02
N LEU A 881 -7.18 15.48 18.15
CA LEU A 881 -7.81 16.62 18.84
C LEU A 881 -8.16 17.77 17.90
N GLN A 882 -7.32 18.09 16.93
CA GLN A 882 -7.55 19.09 15.90
C GLN A 882 -8.84 18.83 15.10
N ARG A 883 -9.14 17.56 14.79
CA ARG A 883 -10.38 17.16 14.09
C ARG A 883 -11.59 17.18 15.02
N ILE A 884 -11.39 16.87 16.32
CA ILE A 884 -12.45 17.00 17.33
C ILE A 884 -12.87 18.48 17.44
N ILE A 885 -11.92 19.40 17.53
CA ILE A 885 -12.17 20.83 17.58
C ILE A 885 -12.89 21.29 16.30
N ALA A 886 -12.35 20.97 15.12
CA ALA A 886 -12.95 21.34 13.85
C ALA A 886 -14.39 20.83 13.68
N GLY A 887 -14.67 19.57 14.06
CA GLY A 887 -16.02 19.00 14.00
C GLY A 887 -16.99 19.66 14.99
N LYS A 888 -16.53 20.03 16.18
CA LYS A 888 -17.32 20.78 17.18
C LYS A 888 -17.62 22.20 16.70
N ASP A 889 -16.63 22.88 16.11
CA ASP A 889 -16.80 24.22 15.59
C ASP A 889 -17.74 24.25 14.38
N ARG A 890 -17.66 23.24 13.50
CA ARG A 890 -18.64 23.06 12.41
C ARG A 890 -20.06 22.89 12.96
N ALA A 891 -20.25 21.97 13.91
CA ALA A 891 -21.57 21.75 14.51
C ALA A 891 -22.12 23.01 15.19
N ARG A 892 -21.25 23.77 15.89
CA ARG A 892 -21.59 25.06 16.49
C ARG A 892 -21.99 26.09 15.42
N GLY A 893 -21.23 26.21 14.33
CA GLY A 893 -21.54 27.10 13.21
C GLY A 893 -22.87 26.78 12.53
N GLU A 894 -23.24 25.50 12.49
CA GLU A 894 -24.51 25.00 11.98
C GLU A 894 -25.65 25.03 13.03
N ASN A 895 -25.41 25.59 14.23
CA ASN A 895 -26.36 25.66 15.34
C ASN A 895 -26.97 24.30 15.72
N ARG A 896 -26.16 23.25 15.75
CA ARG A 896 -26.58 21.89 16.11
C ARG A 896 -25.58 21.20 17.02
N ALA A 897 -26.03 20.14 17.67
CA ALA A 897 -25.12 19.24 18.39
C ALA A 897 -24.23 18.46 17.42
N VAL A 898 -23.07 18.01 17.93
CA VAL A 898 -22.21 17.05 17.25
C VAL A 898 -22.95 15.73 17.08
N ARG A 899 -22.87 15.13 15.89
CA ARG A 899 -23.49 13.87 15.51
C ARG A 899 -22.42 12.82 15.23
N ASP A 900 -22.78 11.55 15.32
CA ASP A 900 -21.89 10.47 14.88
C ASP A 900 -21.48 10.67 13.41
N GLY A 901 -20.19 10.48 13.13
CA GLY A 901 -19.61 10.75 11.82
C GLY A 901 -19.20 12.20 11.53
N ASP A 902 -19.56 13.18 12.38
CA ASP A 902 -19.03 14.55 12.19
C ASP A 902 -17.51 14.63 12.36
N ILE A 903 -16.98 13.82 13.27
CA ILE A 903 -15.56 13.75 13.59
C ILE A 903 -15.07 12.36 13.22
N VAL A 904 -14.18 12.30 12.23
CA VAL A 904 -13.53 11.07 11.79
C VAL A 904 -12.02 11.23 11.96
N THR A 905 -11.42 10.41 12.83
CA THR A 905 -9.98 10.45 13.08
C THR A 905 -9.21 9.93 11.86
N ALA A 906 -7.95 10.34 11.69
CA ALA A 906 -7.14 9.91 10.53
C ALA A 906 -6.95 8.38 10.47
N CYS A 907 -6.79 7.72 11.63
CA CYS A 907 -6.65 6.25 11.69
C CYS A 907 -7.98 5.52 11.39
N GLN A 908 -9.13 6.10 11.74
CA GLN A 908 -10.46 5.58 11.37
C GLN A 908 -10.72 5.74 9.88
N GLN A 909 -10.53 6.94 9.34
CA GLN A 909 -10.85 7.28 7.95
C GLN A 909 -10.07 6.41 6.95
N THR A 910 -8.77 6.24 7.20
CA THR A 910 -7.89 5.49 6.32
C THR A 910 -8.14 3.98 6.32
N CYS A 911 -8.78 3.43 7.36
CA CYS A 911 -8.87 1.99 7.57
C CYS A 911 -9.79 1.34 6.53
N PRO A 912 -9.27 0.55 5.56
CA PRO A 912 -10.08 0.02 4.46
C PRO A 912 -11.15 -0.97 4.95
N THR A 913 -10.88 -1.67 6.06
CA THR A 913 -11.77 -2.65 6.68
C THR A 913 -12.70 -2.05 7.74
N GLN A 914 -12.55 -0.75 8.05
CA GLN A 914 -13.28 -0.05 9.11
C GLN A 914 -13.17 -0.72 10.50
N ALA A 915 -11.99 -1.28 10.81
CA ALA A 915 -11.69 -1.87 12.10
C ALA A 915 -11.73 -0.84 13.25
N ILE A 916 -11.33 0.42 12.98
CA ILE A 916 -11.29 1.49 13.98
C ILE A 916 -12.57 2.33 13.87
N THR A 917 -13.27 2.57 14.98
CA THR A 917 -14.43 3.45 15.07
C THR A 917 -14.24 4.42 16.24
N PHE A 918 -14.18 5.71 15.97
CA PHE A 918 -14.14 6.76 17.01
C PHE A 918 -15.50 7.45 17.11
N GLY A 919 -15.86 7.90 18.31
CA GLY A 919 -17.09 8.64 18.55
C GLY A 919 -17.33 8.97 20.03
N ASP A 920 -18.48 9.56 20.31
CA ASP A 920 -18.90 9.89 21.68
C ASP A 920 -19.51 8.67 22.36
N LEU A 921 -18.88 8.18 23.43
CA LEU A 921 -19.35 7.04 24.22
C LEU A 921 -20.59 7.40 25.07
N LYS A 922 -20.82 8.69 25.34
CA LYS A 922 -22.01 9.16 26.07
C LYS A 922 -23.26 9.12 25.18
N ASP A 923 -23.10 9.32 23.88
CA ASP A 923 -24.17 9.07 22.91
C ASP A 923 -24.34 7.55 22.69
N GLY A 924 -25.37 6.98 23.32
CA GLY A 924 -25.70 5.55 23.17
C GLY A 924 -26.10 5.14 21.74
N ALA A 925 -26.42 6.10 20.87
CA ALA A 925 -26.73 5.81 19.46
C ALA A 925 -25.47 5.76 18.58
N SER A 926 -24.34 6.32 19.04
CA SER A 926 -23.09 6.35 18.26
C SER A 926 -22.56 4.95 17.97
N ARG A 927 -21.91 4.79 16.81
CA ARG A 927 -21.31 3.50 16.43
C ARG A 927 -20.23 3.06 17.43
N ALA A 928 -19.43 4.00 17.94
CA ALA A 928 -18.41 3.71 18.95
C ALA A 928 -19.02 3.19 20.26
N SER A 929 -20.11 3.81 20.75
CA SER A 929 -20.76 3.37 22.00
C SER A 929 -21.40 1.99 21.85
N LYS A 930 -22.03 1.71 20.70
CA LYS A 930 -22.60 0.38 20.40
C LYS A 930 -21.54 -0.72 20.37
N LEU A 931 -20.41 -0.45 19.70
CA LEU A 931 -19.30 -1.41 19.63
C LEU A 931 -18.62 -1.60 21.00
N ALA A 932 -18.46 -0.54 21.79
CA ALA A 932 -17.88 -0.63 23.13
C ALA A 932 -18.70 -1.52 24.09
N ARG A 933 -20.01 -1.66 23.85
CA ARG A 933 -20.92 -2.54 24.62
C ARG A 933 -21.07 -3.94 24.01
N SER A 934 -20.33 -4.25 22.95
CA SER A 934 -20.36 -5.57 22.32
C SER A 934 -19.94 -6.65 23.32
N PRO A 935 -20.60 -7.82 23.35
CA PRO A 935 -20.18 -8.98 24.14
C PRO A 935 -18.74 -9.45 23.88
N ARG A 936 -18.16 -9.09 22.71
CA ARG A 936 -16.76 -9.36 22.36
C ARG A 936 -15.77 -8.33 22.94
N GLY A 937 -16.27 -7.27 23.58
CA GLY A 937 -15.49 -6.16 24.10
C GLY A 937 -14.51 -6.57 25.21
N TYR A 938 -13.34 -5.94 25.25
CA TYR A 938 -12.42 -6.01 26.37
C TYR A 938 -11.46 -4.82 26.39
N HIS A 939 -10.82 -4.57 27.53
CA HIS A 939 -9.74 -3.60 27.67
C HIS A 939 -8.40 -4.31 27.82
N VAL A 940 -7.36 -3.79 27.17
CA VAL A 940 -5.99 -4.31 27.35
C VAL A 940 -5.48 -3.88 28.73
N PHE A 941 -4.94 -4.83 29.49
CA PHE A 941 -4.49 -4.65 30.87
C PHE A 941 -5.58 -4.13 31.81
N GLU A 942 -6.79 -4.68 31.67
CA GLU A 942 -7.95 -4.32 32.49
C GLU A 942 -7.66 -4.47 33.99
N GLU A 943 -6.88 -5.48 34.37
CA GLU A 943 -6.44 -5.78 35.73
C GLU A 943 -5.66 -4.63 36.41
N LEU A 944 -5.09 -3.69 35.63
CA LEU A 944 -4.40 -2.52 36.17
C LEU A 944 -5.34 -1.39 36.61
N GLY A 945 -6.64 -1.48 36.31
CA GLY A 945 -7.63 -0.48 36.72
C GLY A 945 -7.46 0.90 36.08
N THR A 946 -6.79 0.99 34.92
CA THR A 946 -6.55 2.29 34.23
C THR A 946 -7.81 2.87 33.56
N ARG A 947 -8.88 2.07 33.45
CA ARG A 947 -10.16 2.42 32.82
C ARG A 947 -9.97 3.07 31.42
N PRO A 948 -9.46 2.34 30.41
CA PRO A 948 -9.25 2.84 29.05
C PRO A 948 -10.51 3.43 28.39
N ALA A 949 -10.33 4.44 27.52
CA ALA A 949 -11.38 4.93 26.63
C ALA A 949 -11.42 4.16 25.29
N ILE A 950 -10.54 3.17 25.12
CA ILE A 950 -10.49 2.30 23.95
C ILE A 950 -10.98 0.91 24.33
N THR A 951 -11.98 0.42 23.60
CA THR A 951 -12.47 -0.96 23.71
C THR A 951 -12.05 -1.77 22.50
N TYR A 952 -11.44 -2.92 22.72
CA TYR A 952 -11.09 -3.84 21.64
C TYR A 952 -12.17 -4.91 21.52
N LEU A 953 -12.49 -5.34 20.30
CA LEU A 953 -13.30 -6.54 20.07
C LEU A 953 -12.37 -7.69 19.74
N LYS A 954 -12.52 -8.80 20.46
CA LYS A 954 -11.76 -10.03 20.23
C LYS A 954 -11.87 -10.52 18.78
N LYS A 955 -10.77 -11.04 18.23
CA LYS A 955 -10.72 -11.67 16.89
C LYS A 955 -11.53 -12.96 16.88
N VAL A 956 -12.30 -13.22 15.81
CA VAL A 956 -13.15 -14.41 15.71
C VAL A 956 -12.44 -15.46 14.86
N THR A 957 -11.98 -16.52 15.50
CA THR A 957 -11.36 -17.65 14.80
C THR A 957 -12.43 -18.62 14.32
N ARG A 958 -12.19 -19.19 13.15
CA ARG A 958 -13.05 -20.20 12.54
C ARG A 958 -12.15 -21.23 11.88
N ALA A 959 -12.46 -22.50 12.04
CA ALA A 959 -11.70 -23.58 11.39
C ALA A 959 -12.69 -24.40 10.56
N PRO A 960 -12.32 -24.85 9.35
CA PRO A 960 -13.16 -25.76 8.59
C PRO A 960 -13.37 -27.03 9.43
N GLU A 961 -14.62 -27.46 9.63
CA GLU A 961 -14.91 -28.68 10.42
C GLU A 961 -14.11 -29.87 9.88
N ARG A 962 -13.67 -30.79 10.76
CA ARG A 962 -13.12 -32.07 10.30
C ARG A 962 -14.21 -32.78 9.51
N ALA A 963 -13.90 -33.30 8.32
CA ALA A 963 -14.83 -34.13 7.57
C ALA A 963 -15.34 -35.24 8.50
N ARG A 964 -16.66 -35.29 8.73
CA ARG A 964 -17.26 -36.42 9.44
C ARG A 964 -17.12 -37.62 8.50
N GLY A 965 -16.25 -38.55 8.90
CA GLY A 965 -15.94 -39.76 8.15
C GLY A 965 -17.13 -40.69 7.98
#